data_AF-A0A970F1K0-F1
#
_entry.id   AF-A0A970F1K0-F1
#
_cell.length_a   1.000
_cell.length_b   1.000
_cell.length_c   1.000
_cell.angle_alpha   90.00
_cell.angle_beta   90.00
_cell.angle_gamma   90.00
#
_symmetry.space_group_name_H-M   'P 1'
#
loop_
_entity.id
_entity.type
_entity.pdbx_description
1 polymer ?
#
loop_
_entity_poly.entity_id
_entity_poly.type
_entity_poly.pdbx_seq_one_letter_code
_entity_poly.pdbx_strand_id
1 'polypeptide(L)'
;MRILDRYVVREFLGPLAMSISAFVIIILSGQLFMLVDFIVQRKVPVLAVVRMLVYSLPGIVLEAGPIAVLFATMLGLGRLAKDSELDTIRAAGVSFARLALPLVVLGVAISGGLFTLGEEIVPRANHESQRIFREIVFGEAMPAVEQDVFFKAPGDRYFYVGQVNRDAGTISRVMIYETGSSTFPRLLTAARGRVQQGSWVLEDGHIHELDREGQVTMAISFDTLTVPMDETMEGFTSSQKEPSEMTRQELARHIDLFRRSGVRVSGLEVEYHLKVAQPFAALVFAVVGAPLVTKSPRHAGGYFGVVAASVLALAYYVFSAVCRSLGIKGTIPPLVAAWLPNSAFLALGVTLLRGAEWRRRTRRRGVAALALVALLLCAAGLALPSGASAAASSGTTLVRIRAEHIVYDGSDGLWTAWGGVETSFDDTVIRSDSAEMYVNLKTATFTGNVVIIEGSEELRGDAATLDLATGDVKVHGARAKLSVQQVEGYLYVSGDVLSRQGEDFHLEHASITSCELEQPHYRLEVEALDFYVDDRVVLHGVLYYEGQLRLARLPKLTIPLKEDEGFELPKIGWGVREGWYIRTVTNYSVNENSRGKLLLDYFQLLGPAMGISHRLGFDRAELDLSAYELFNRSTSSVDTTLQLGLKAQPEDGLSLGGGYTYRDYVSLGTPSEERTYSLSLQRRVAKGTSDFSFSHRRTDSAADSVLTTATLRHSSTVADVIRLTADGSYRLNRVGDEVKQNVVNIRAAANASVSGITYTALFQEQIHIDEEGDDESGEGSTPPPFRQLRRAPELTASVSQLKIGNLPVTAGAKLLFGVYREDSIRDGVLTEVASSKGEAEASLSLNTLRPASWLRLDASASARGSIYSFEDASRAGASFTASATVIPADWAQLRLTYSGSVTEGHSPFRFDQMSESSSVSASLTSSVGRFRLTAGASYDFLTGTFGAVTASASAAVWKGVTVEATGRFYPSFNSHNTATLKVTASPAPDLELKAGFNYDLTDSKMTRFESSASLKLGSDWRLQWAGIYDVVKGGIIRGDIGITKDLHCREVSLMYQHTTGRVWLEFRLKALPGMPIGFGLGEEGIIFK
;
A
#
# COMPACT_ATOMS: atom_id res chain seq x y z
N MET A 1 7.84 33.85 31.23
CA MET A 1 7.09 33.56 29.99
C MET A 1 6.03 34.62 29.80
N ARG A 2 5.91 35.21 28.61
CA ARG A 2 4.78 36.09 28.26
C ARG A 2 3.52 35.25 28.03
N ILE A 3 2.33 35.86 28.06
CA ILE A 3 1.05 35.17 27.83
C ILE A 3 1.04 34.47 26.46
N LEU A 4 1.59 35.14 25.43
CA LEU A 4 1.74 34.58 24.07
C LEU A 4 2.64 33.34 24.04
N ASP A 5 3.74 33.34 24.80
CA ASP A 5 4.64 32.18 24.87
C ASP A 5 3.91 30.97 25.46
N ARG A 6 3.14 31.17 26.55
CA ARG A 6 2.33 30.12 27.19
C ARG A 6 1.24 29.58 26.27
N TYR A 7 0.66 30.45 25.45
CA TYR A 7 -0.38 30.08 24.49
C TYR A 7 0.20 29.18 23.38
N VAL A 8 1.33 29.59 22.76
CA VAL A 8 2.01 28.79 21.72
C VAL A 8 2.49 27.44 22.25
N VAL A 9 3.01 27.40 23.48
CA VAL A 9 3.41 26.15 24.14
C VAL A 9 2.22 25.21 24.34
N ARG A 10 1.08 25.74 24.82
CA ARG A 10 -0.14 24.94 25.01
C ARG A 10 -0.65 24.36 23.68
N GLU A 11 -0.53 25.12 22.61
CA GLU A 11 -0.93 24.69 21.27
C GLU A 11 -0.01 23.63 20.68
N PHE A 12 1.26 23.59 21.09
CA PHE A 12 2.23 22.60 20.63
C PHE A 12 2.13 21.26 21.38
N LEU A 13 1.85 21.29 22.70
CA LEU A 13 1.87 20.08 23.55
C LEU A 13 0.81 19.04 23.15
N GLY A 14 -0.38 19.46 22.74
CA GLY A 14 -1.46 18.55 22.32
C GLY A 14 -1.07 17.74 21.07
N PRO A 15 -0.72 18.42 19.94
CA PRO A 15 -0.19 17.77 18.76
C PRO A 15 1.06 16.92 19.01
N LEU A 16 1.97 17.34 19.90
CA LEU A 16 3.15 16.54 20.26
C LEU A 16 2.75 15.19 20.86
N ALA A 17 1.88 15.17 21.86
CA ALA A 17 1.43 13.92 22.49
C ALA A 17 0.69 13.01 21.49
N MET A 18 -0.12 13.60 20.62
CA MET A 18 -0.82 12.88 19.56
C MET A 18 0.16 12.28 18.54
N SER A 19 1.15 13.05 18.08
CA SER A 19 2.15 12.59 17.12
C SER A 19 3.06 11.52 17.70
N ILE A 20 3.54 11.67 18.94
CA ILE A 20 4.32 10.61 19.61
C ILE A 20 3.50 9.32 19.68
N SER A 21 2.24 9.40 20.13
CA SER A 21 1.37 8.23 20.24
C SER A 21 1.12 7.56 18.89
N ALA A 22 0.86 8.34 17.84
CA ALA A 22 0.64 7.83 16.50
C ALA A 22 1.88 7.12 15.94
N PHE A 23 3.06 7.73 16.03
CA PHE A 23 4.29 7.12 15.51
C PHE A 23 4.72 5.90 16.34
N VAL A 24 4.52 5.92 17.66
CA VAL A 24 4.74 4.73 18.50
C VAL A 24 3.83 3.59 18.05
N ILE A 25 2.53 3.82 17.82
CA ILE A 25 1.60 2.78 17.34
C ILE A 25 2.01 2.25 15.96
N ILE A 26 2.40 3.15 15.04
CA ILE A 26 2.82 2.77 13.68
C ILE A 26 4.06 1.86 13.73
N ILE A 27 5.11 2.27 14.46
CA ILE A 27 6.35 1.49 14.57
C ILE A 27 6.12 0.19 15.33
N LEU A 28 5.34 0.23 16.42
CA LEU A 28 4.99 -0.95 17.21
C LEU A 28 4.19 -1.98 16.40
N SER A 29 3.31 -1.52 15.50
CA SER A 29 2.56 -2.42 14.60
C SER A 29 3.50 -3.22 13.69
N GLY A 30 4.55 -2.59 13.15
CA GLY A 30 5.55 -3.28 12.33
C GLY A 30 6.31 -4.35 13.12
N GLN A 31 6.70 -4.05 14.36
CA GLN A 31 7.34 -5.02 15.24
C GLN A 31 6.39 -6.16 15.62
N LEU A 32 5.10 -5.89 15.84
CA LEU A 32 4.12 -6.92 16.17
C LEU A 32 4.07 -8.01 15.08
N PHE A 33 4.09 -7.64 13.79
CA PHE A 33 4.09 -8.61 12.69
C PHE A 33 5.29 -9.56 12.76
N MET A 34 6.49 -9.05 13.01
CA MET A 34 7.69 -9.89 13.17
C MET A 34 7.59 -10.82 14.40
N LEU A 35 7.00 -10.36 15.50
CA LEU A 35 6.86 -11.16 16.71
C LEU A 35 5.70 -12.17 16.67
N VAL A 36 4.70 -11.98 15.80
CA VAL A 36 3.59 -12.95 15.62
C VAL A 36 4.11 -14.30 15.12
N ASP A 37 5.10 -14.31 14.22
CA ASP A 37 5.72 -15.55 13.75
C ASP A 37 6.37 -16.33 14.89
N PHE A 38 6.98 -15.65 15.87
CA PHE A 38 7.54 -16.31 17.06
C PHE A 38 6.45 -16.94 17.96
N ILE A 39 5.28 -16.31 18.08
CA ILE A 39 4.15 -16.86 18.85
C ILE A 39 3.55 -18.08 18.15
N VAL A 40 3.30 -17.97 16.85
CA VAL A 40 2.57 -18.99 16.07
C VAL A 40 3.47 -20.18 15.74
N GLN A 41 4.70 -19.95 15.31
CA GLN A 41 5.60 -21.01 14.85
C GLN A 41 6.45 -21.61 15.99
N ARG A 42 6.96 -20.77 16.91
CA ARG A 42 7.89 -21.20 17.99
C ARG A 42 7.23 -21.37 19.37
N LYS A 43 5.90 -21.20 19.47
CA LYS A 43 5.08 -21.38 20.71
C LYS A 43 5.56 -20.57 21.92
N VAL A 44 6.12 -19.39 21.68
CA VAL A 44 6.63 -18.51 22.74
C VAL A 44 5.48 -17.96 23.59
N PRO A 45 5.60 -17.91 24.94
CA PRO A 45 4.58 -17.33 25.80
C PRO A 45 4.28 -15.87 25.44
N VAL A 46 3.00 -15.56 25.18
CA VAL A 46 2.55 -14.21 24.78
C VAL A 46 3.00 -13.12 25.77
N LEU A 47 3.05 -13.45 27.06
CA LEU A 47 3.50 -12.51 28.10
C LEU A 47 4.97 -12.10 27.91
N ALA A 48 5.83 -13.00 27.44
CA ALA A 48 7.24 -12.71 27.19
C ALA A 48 7.39 -11.76 25.99
N VAL A 49 6.59 -11.97 24.93
CA VAL A 49 6.52 -11.08 23.76
C VAL A 49 6.01 -9.68 24.14
N VAL A 50 4.95 -9.60 24.96
CA VAL A 50 4.44 -8.30 25.46
C VAL A 50 5.49 -7.59 26.29
N ARG A 51 6.22 -8.31 27.16
CA ARG A 51 7.29 -7.75 27.98
C ARG A 51 8.45 -7.21 27.12
N MET A 52 8.82 -7.94 26.07
CA MET A 52 9.83 -7.51 25.09
C MET A 52 9.39 -6.23 24.37
N LEU A 53 8.13 -6.14 23.91
CA LEU A 53 7.58 -4.94 23.28
C LEU A 53 7.59 -3.73 24.23
N VAL A 54 7.24 -3.92 25.51
CA VAL A 54 7.28 -2.84 26.52
C VAL A 54 8.71 -2.32 26.71
N TYR A 55 9.71 -3.19 26.71
CA TYR A 55 11.11 -2.79 26.81
C TYR A 55 11.64 -2.14 25.52
N SER A 56 11.04 -2.37 24.36
CA SER A 56 11.39 -1.67 23.11
C SER A 56 10.78 -0.26 23.01
N LEU A 57 9.72 0.06 23.79
CA LEU A 57 9.03 1.36 23.72
C LEU A 57 9.94 2.58 23.91
N PRO A 58 10.89 2.63 24.86
CA PRO A 58 11.80 3.76 24.97
C PRO A 58 12.61 4.01 23.70
N GLY A 59 13.10 2.95 23.03
CA GLY A 59 13.80 3.05 21.76
C GLY A 59 12.92 3.63 20.66
N ILE A 60 11.68 3.16 20.57
CA ILE A 60 10.69 3.67 19.62
C ILE A 60 10.39 5.16 19.87
N VAL A 61 10.27 5.58 21.14
CA VAL A 61 10.06 7.00 21.50
C VAL A 61 11.28 7.85 21.12
N LEU A 62 12.50 7.32 21.26
CA LEU A 62 13.72 8.00 20.83
C LEU A 62 13.73 8.26 19.32
N GLU A 63 13.28 7.28 18.53
CA GLU A 63 13.18 7.38 17.07
C GLU A 63 12.02 8.29 16.62
N ALA A 64 10.86 8.17 17.26
CA ALA A 64 9.65 8.92 16.92
C ALA A 64 9.71 10.39 17.40
N GLY A 65 10.49 10.68 18.45
CA GLY A 65 10.54 11.98 19.11
C GLY A 65 10.82 13.16 18.16
N PRO A 66 11.89 13.14 17.35
CA PRO A 66 12.19 14.20 16.39
C PRO A 66 11.07 14.44 15.38
N ILE A 67 10.49 13.37 14.81
CA ILE A 67 9.38 13.45 13.85
C ILE A 67 8.17 14.07 14.52
N ALA A 68 7.85 13.63 15.74
CA ALA A 68 6.72 14.18 16.48
C ALA A 68 6.86 15.68 16.75
N VAL A 69 8.08 16.18 17.01
CA VAL A 69 8.34 17.62 17.16
C VAL A 69 8.09 18.38 15.84
N LEU A 70 8.47 17.81 14.70
CA LEU A 70 8.20 18.41 13.38
C LEU A 70 6.68 18.56 13.16
N PHE A 71 5.94 17.46 13.35
CA PHE A 71 4.48 17.45 13.18
C PHE A 71 3.79 18.37 14.18
N ALA A 72 4.21 18.36 15.45
CA ALA A 72 3.64 19.23 16.46
C ALA A 72 3.86 20.72 16.16
N THR A 73 5.06 21.06 15.67
CA THR A 73 5.38 22.44 15.25
C THR A 73 4.50 22.86 14.08
N MET A 74 4.36 22.00 13.06
CA MET A 74 3.60 22.32 11.86
C MET A 74 2.08 22.30 12.07
N LEU A 75 1.56 21.38 12.88
CA LEU A 75 0.13 21.31 13.23
C LEU A 75 -0.28 22.42 14.19
N GLY A 76 0.51 22.68 15.24
CA GLY A 76 0.22 23.73 16.22
C GLY A 76 0.25 25.12 15.58
N LEU A 77 1.32 25.46 14.85
CA LEU A 77 1.36 26.72 14.10
C LEU A 77 0.40 26.73 12.91
N GLY A 78 0.14 25.57 12.29
CA GLY A 78 -0.79 25.42 11.18
C GLY A 78 -2.23 25.71 11.57
N ARG A 79 -2.66 25.31 12.78
CA ARG A 79 -3.96 25.71 13.33
C ARG A 79 -4.02 27.22 13.53
N LEU A 80 -3.02 27.81 14.17
CA LEU A 80 -2.93 29.27 14.37
C LEU A 80 -2.95 30.04 13.04
N ALA A 81 -2.33 29.48 11.99
CA ALA A 81 -2.36 30.05 10.64
C ALA A 81 -3.75 29.93 10.00
N LYS A 82 -4.41 28.77 10.14
CA LYS A 82 -5.78 28.52 9.63
C LYS A 82 -6.79 29.48 10.25
N ASP A 83 -6.71 29.70 11.55
CA ASP A 83 -7.64 30.56 12.30
C ASP A 83 -7.27 32.06 12.20
N SER A 84 -6.31 32.42 11.33
CA SER A 84 -5.78 33.78 11.15
C SER A 84 -5.19 34.43 12.42
N GLU A 85 -4.97 33.64 13.48
CA GLU A 85 -4.34 34.09 14.71
C GLU A 85 -2.87 34.45 14.47
N LEU A 86 -2.16 33.64 13.67
CA LEU A 86 -0.76 33.85 13.31
C LEU A 86 -0.54 35.20 12.61
N ASP A 87 -1.40 35.55 11.65
CA ASP A 87 -1.32 36.82 10.92
C ASP A 87 -1.70 38.01 11.82
N THR A 88 -2.68 37.83 12.71
CA THR A 88 -3.08 38.85 13.69
C THR A 88 -1.96 39.17 14.67
N ILE A 89 -1.27 38.15 15.20
CA ILE A 89 -0.12 38.33 16.10
C ILE A 89 1.02 39.09 15.40
N ARG A 90 1.25 38.81 14.11
CA ARG A 90 2.25 39.51 13.31
C ARG A 90 1.85 40.95 12.98
N ALA A 91 0.57 41.19 12.72
CA ALA A 91 0.03 42.54 12.50
C ALA A 91 0.16 43.42 13.76
N ALA A 92 0.10 42.81 14.95
CA ALA A 92 0.35 43.47 16.24
C ALA A 92 1.84 43.78 16.50
N GLY A 93 2.74 43.58 15.52
CA GLY A 93 4.15 43.97 15.60
C GLY A 93 5.09 42.89 16.17
N VAL A 94 4.62 41.67 16.45
CA VAL A 94 5.47 40.57 16.91
C VAL A 94 6.19 39.93 15.71
N SER A 95 7.52 39.85 15.76
CA SER A 95 8.30 39.20 14.71
C SER A 95 8.06 37.68 14.67
N PHE A 96 8.17 37.07 13.49
CA PHE A 96 7.96 35.63 13.34
C PHE A 96 9.01 34.81 14.09
N ALA A 97 10.28 35.26 14.13
CA ALA A 97 11.30 34.57 14.92
C ALA A 97 11.00 34.63 16.43
N ARG A 98 10.40 35.72 16.91
CA ARG A 98 9.98 35.81 18.32
C ARG A 98 8.85 34.83 18.64
N LEU A 99 7.96 34.56 17.69
CA LEU A 99 6.89 33.56 17.84
C LEU A 99 7.42 32.12 17.79
N ALA A 100 8.43 31.85 16.96
CA ALA A 100 9.06 30.54 16.87
C ALA A 100 9.99 30.23 18.06
N LEU A 101 10.51 31.24 18.75
CA LEU A 101 11.42 31.10 19.89
C LEU A 101 10.94 30.13 20.99
N PRO A 102 9.71 30.19 21.52
CA PRO A 102 9.24 29.22 22.51
C PRO A 102 9.23 27.77 22.00
N LEU A 103 8.99 27.55 20.69
CA LEU A 103 9.04 26.22 20.08
C LEU A 103 10.49 25.72 19.91
N VAL A 104 11.43 26.62 19.59
CA VAL A 104 12.86 26.29 19.56
C VAL A 104 13.37 25.93 20.96
N VAL A 105 12.96 26.67 21.99
CA VAL A 105 13.29 26.36 23.40
C VAL A 105 12.72 24.99 23.80
N LEU A 106 11.49 24.68 23.40
CA LEU A 106 10.91 23.34 23.59
C LEU A 106 11.68 22.27 22.80
N GLY A 107 12.10 22.56 21.57
CA GLY A 107 12.94 21.67 20.77
C GLY A 107 14.28 21.35 21.47
N VAL A 108 14.92 22.35 22.10
CA VAL A 108 16.12 22.14 22.93
C VAL A 108 15.79 21.26 24.15
N ALA A 109 14.71 21.56 24.86
CA ALA A 109 14.30 20.80 26.04
C ALA A 109 13.98 19.33 25.69
N ILE A 110 13.26 19.10 24.59
CA ILE A 110 12.93 17.76 24.10
C ILE A 110 14.18 17.04 23.61
N SER A 111 15.09 17.71 22.89
CA SER A 111 16.38 17.12 22.47
C SER A 111 17.20 16.67 23.69
N GLY A 112 17.22 17.48 24.75
CA GLY A 112 17.86 17.11 26.02
C GLY A 112 17.20 15.91 26.69
N GLY A 113 15.86 15.87 26.72
CA GLY A 113 15.10 14.74 27.25
C GLY A 113 15.31 13.44 26.45
N LEU A 114 15.32 13.52 25.12
CA LEU A 114 15.62 12.40 24.22
C LEU A 114 17.08 11.93 24.39
N PHE A 115 18.02 12.85 24.59
CA PHE A 115 19.42 12.49 24.85
C PHE A 115 19.55 11.75 26.20
N THR A 116 18.92 12.23 27.27
CA THR A 116 18.91 11.51 28.56
C THR A 116 18.25 10.15 28.46
N LEU A 117 17.16 10.06 27.68
CA LEU A 117 16.45 8.80 27.43
C LEU A 117 17.34 7.82 26.62
N GLY A 118 18.04 8.30 25.60
CA GLY A 118 18.96 7.53 24.76
C GLY A 118 20.26 7.11 25.44
N GLU A 119 20.72 7.84 26.46
CA GLU A 119 21.94 7.54 27.21
C GLU A 119 21.65 6.61 28.41
N GLU A 120 20.54 6.79 29.13
CA GLU A 120 20.29 6.05 30.38
C GLU A 120 19.24 4.94 30.27
N ILE A 121 18.11 5.21 29.60
CA ILE A 121 16.93 4.35 29.62
C ILE A 121 16.96 3.35 28.46
N VAL A 122 17.17 3.83 27.24
CA VAL A 122 17.14 3.02 26.01
C VAL A 122 18.16 1.89 26.04
N PRO A 123 19.44 2.10 26.39
CA PRO A 123 20.42 1.01 26.41
C PRO A 123 20.03 -0.10 27.40
N ARG A 124 19.54 0.27 28.59
CA ARG A 124 19.06 -0.68 29.60
C ARG A 124 17.82 -1.44 29.15
N ALA A 125 16.85 -0.75 28.55
CA ALA A 125 15.61 -1.34 28.08
C ALA A 125 15.86 -2.28 26.88
N ASN A 126 16.67 -1.86 25.91
CA ASN A 126 17.09 -2.70 24.79
C ASN A 126 17.87 -3.92 25.28
N HIS A 127 18.72 -3.78 26.30
CA HIS A 127 19.45 -4.91 26.87
C HIS A 127 18.52 -5.95 27.51
N GLU A 128 17.50 -5.51 28.25
CA GLU A 128 16.48 -6.41 28.81
C GLU A 128 15.62 -7.06 27.73
N SER A 129 15.26 -6.30 26.68
CA SER A 129 14.52 -6.80 25.51
C SER A 129 15.32 -7.90 24.79
N GLN A 130 16.60 -7.65 24.53
CA GLN A 130 17.51 -8.61 23.92
C GLN A 130 17.83 -9.79 24.84
N ARG A 131 17.86 -9.59 26.17
CA ARG A 131 17.98 -10.71 27.12
C ARG A 131 16.79 -11.65 27.01
N ILE A 132 15.56 -11.12 27.01
CA ILE A 132 14.34 -11.92 26.84
C ILE A 132 14.34 -12.63 25.47
N PHE A 133 14.74 -11.92 24.40
CA PHE A 133 14.88 -12.53 23.08
C PHE A 133 15.89 -13.70 23.09
N ARG A 134 17.07 -13.50 23.66
CA ARG A 134 18.11 -14.54 23.78
C ARG A 134 17.62 -15.72 24.65
N GLU A 135 16.93 -15.46 25.75
CA GLU A 135 16.36 -16.47 26.64
C GLU A 135 15.29 -17.32 25.93
N ILE A 136 14.43 -16.70 25.13
CA ILE A 136 13.40 -17.37 24.33
C ILE A 136 14.00 -18.21 23.19
N VAL A 137 15.05 -17.70 22.54
CA VAL A 137 15.66 -18.35 21.36
C VAL A 137 16.68 -19.42 21.75
N PHE A 138 17.43 -19.23 22.84
CA PHE A 138 18.58 -20.06 23.20
C PHE A 138 18.44 -20.82 24.54
N GLY A 139 17.45 -20.52 25.39
CA GLY A 139 17.23 -21.19 26.68
C GLY A 139 18.26 -20.86 27.78
N GLU A 140 17.94 -21.16 29.04
CA GLU A 140 18.79 -20.93 30.23
C GLU A 140 20.00 -21.89 30.26
N ALA A 141 21.04 -21.68 29.44
CA ALA A 141 22.33 -22.34 29.64
C ALA A 141 23.52 -21.58 29.01
N MET A 142 24.34 -20.99 29.90
CA MET A 142 25.74 -20.54 29.75
C MET A 142 26.09 -19.29 28.90
N PRO A 143 27.13 -18.53 29.31
CA PRO A 143 27.62 -17.35 28.59
C PRO A 143 28.06 -17.69 27.16
N ALA A 144 27.76 -16.79 26.23
CA ALA A 144 27.95 -16.98 24.78
C ALA A 144 29.44 -16.96 24.38
N VAL A 145 30.13 -18.09 24.54
CA VAL A 145 31.38 -18.34 23.80
C VAL A 145 30.98 -18.91 22.44
N GLU A 146 31.19 -18.14 21.39
CA GLU A 146 30.98 -18.57 20.00
C GLU A 146 32.12 -19.49 19.55
N GLN A 147 31.79 -20.49 18.73
CA GLN A 147 32.79 -21.41 18.17
C GLN A 147 33.69 -20.67 17.16
N ASP A 148 34.96 -21.02 17.12
CA ASP A 148 35.96 -20.48 16.18
C ASP A 148 36.25 -18.97 16.31
N VAL A 149 36.01 -18.39 17.49
CA VAL A 149 36.32 -16.97 17.76
C VAL A 149 37.70 -16.82 18.40
N PHE A 150 38.50 -15.92 17.82
CA PHE A 150 39.70 -15.38 18.45
C PHE A 150 39.35 -14.13 19.23
N PHE A 151 39.76 -14.06 20.49
CA PHE A 151 39.59 -12.84 21.27
C PHE A 151 40.83 -12.49 22.09
N LYS A 152 41.14 -11.20 22.13
CA LYS A 152 42.26 -10.66 22.91
C LYS A 152 41.75 -10.24 24.29
N ALA A 153 42.38 -10.77 25.34
CA ALA A 153 42.11 -10.40 26.71
C ALA A 153 43.17 -9.44 27.25
N PRO A 154 42.88 -8.69 28.34
CA PRO A 154 43.84 -7.81 29.00
C PRO A 154 45.10 -8.59 29.45
N GLY A 155 46.26 -7.93 29.43
CA GLY A 155 47.55 -8.57 29.73
C GLY A 155 48.21 -9.26 28.54
N ASP A 156 47.86 -8.87 27.31
CA ASP A 156 48.52 -9.33 26.08
C ASP A 156 48.37 -10.85 25.85
N ARG A 157 47.18 -11.37 26.18
CA ARG A 157 46.79 -12.77 25.96
C ARG A 157 45.74 -12.88 24.87
N TYR A 158 45.89 -13.81 23.95
CA TYR A 158 44.92 -14.11 22.90
C TYR A 158 44.34 -15.50 23.12
N PHE A 159 43.03 -15.62 23.14
CA PHE A 159 42.33 -16.88 23.34
C PHE A 159 41.67 -17.31 22.04
N TYR A 160 41.69 -18.60 21.78
CA TYR A 160 40.96 -19.26 20.71
C TYR A 160 40.25 -20.49 21.27
N VAL A 161 38.99 -20.65 20.91
CA VAL A 161 38.17 -21.81 21.27
C VAL A 161 37.61 -22.42 20.01
N GLY A 162 38.13 -23.58 19.63
CA GLY A 162 37.76 -24.20 18.36
C GLY A 162 36.39 -24.89 18.38
N GLN A 163 35.95 -25.47 19.50
CA GLN A 163 34.62 -26.08 19.60
C GLN A 163 34.04 -25.85 20.99
N VAL A 164 32.73 -25.58 21.06
CA VAL A 164 32.00 -25.37 22.30
C VAL A 164 30.86 -26.36 22.33
N ASN A 165 30.91 -27.32 23.26
CA ASN A 165 29.79 -28.24 23.50
C ASN A 165 28.92 -27.65 24.62
N ARG A 166 27.83 -27.01 24.20
CA ARG A 166 26.93 -26.24 25.07
C ARG A 166 26.12 -27.11 26.03
N ASP A 167 25.81 -28.35 25.66
CA ASP A 167 25.04 -29.28 26.50
C ASP A 167 25.88 -29.85 27.67
N ALA A 168 27.21 -29.98 27.47
CA ALA A 168 28.14 -30.56 28.44
C ALA A 168 28.96 -29.53 29.24
N GLY A 169 28.83 -28.23 28.95
CA GLY A 169 29.62 -27.16 29.59
C GLY A 169 31.12 -27.27 29.36
N THR A 170 31.54 -27.84 28.22
CA THR A 170 32.94 -28.11 27.88
C THR A 170 33.36 -27.37 26.61
N ILE A 171 34.58 -26.86 26.61
CA ILE A 171 35.24 -26.24 25.46
C ILE A 171 36.36 -27.17 24.98
N SER A 172 36.58 -27.24 23.67
CA SER A 172 37.56 -28.12 23.04
C SER A 172 38.42 -27.35 22.06
N ARG A 173 39.67 -27.78 21.89
CA ARG A 173 40.70 -27.06 21.09
C ARG A 173 40.91 -25.63 21.59
N VAL A 174 41.32 -25.51 22.85
CA VAL A 174 41.61 -24.22 23.47
C VAL A 174 43.06 -23.84 23.18
N MET A 175 43.30 -22.63 22.69
CA MET A 175 44.64 -22.08 22.51
C MET A 175 44.73 -20.70 23.18
N ILE A 176 45.77 -20.48 23.98
CA ILE A 176 46.06 -19.21 24.65
C ILE A 176 47.46 -18.77 24.24
N TYR A 177 47.58 -17.57 23.69
CA TYR A 177 48.85 -16.99 23.26
C TYR A 177 49.17 -15.78 24.12
N GLU A 178 50.19 -15.87 24.99
CA GLU A 178 50.59 -14.83 25.93
C GLU A 178 51.84 -14.09 25.41
N THR A 179 51.76 -12.78 25.21
CA THR A 179 52.89 -11.96 24.73
C THR A 179 53.52 -11.08 25.81
N GLY A 180 53.01 -11.12 27.06
CA GLY A 180 53.33 -10.13 28.10
C GLY A 180 54.38 -10.52 29.16
N SER A 181 54.78 -11.79 29.32
CA SER A 181 55.61 -12.23 30.47
C SER A 181 57.07 -12.56 30.15
N SER A 182 57.47 -12.62 28.88
CA SER A 182 58.83 -12.94 28.45
C SER A 182 59.20 -12.17 27.17
N THR A 183 60.49 -12.12 26.82
CA THR A 183 60.97 -11.51 25.55
C THR A 183 60.32 -12.16 24.31
N PHE A 184 59.74 -13.35 24.46
CA PHE A 184 59.08 -14.12 23.42
C PHE A 184 57.71 -14.66 23.84
N PRO A 185 56.81 -14.86 22.87
CA PRO A 185 55.44 -15.28 23.14
C PRO A 185 55.36 -16.73 23.61
N ARG A 186 54.49 -16.98 24.58
CA ARG A 186 54.18 -18.30 25.12
C ARG A 186 52.86 -18.79 24.53
N LEU A 187 52.86 -19.96 23.93
CA LEU A 187 51.69 -20.59 23.31
C LEU A 187 51.23 -21.77 24.17
N LEU A 188 50.01 -21.71 24.64
CA LEU A 188 49.37 -22.74 25.43
C LEU A 188 48.25 -23.38 24.60
N THR A 189 48.22 -24.71 24.53
CA THR A 189 47.18 -25.46 23.81
C THR A 189 46.59 -26.50 24.74
N ALA A 190 45.29 -26.76 24.67
CA ALA A 190 44.62 -27.79 25.44
C ALA A 190 43.52 -28.47 24.61
N ALA A 191 43.42 -29.79 24.74
CA ALA A 191 42.42 -30.57 24.02
C ALA A 191 41.01 -30.27 24.53
N ARG A 192 40.85 -30.11 25.85
CA ARG A 192 39.58 -29.84 26.52
C ARG A 192 39.74 -28.77 27.60
N GLY A 193 38.64 -28.12 27.95
CA GLY A 193 38.57 -27.17 29.03
C GLY A 193 37.16 -27.07 29.61
N ARG A 194 37.08 -26.67 30.87
CA ARG A 194 35.84 -26.39 31.59
C ARG A 194 35.94 -25.00 32.20
N VAL A 195 34.88 -24.22 32.05
CA VAL A 195 34.77 -22.90 32.67
C VAL A 195 34.10 -23.07 34.03
N GLN A 196 34.84 -22.87 35.11
CA GLN A 196 34.32 -22.84 36.48
C GLN A 196 34.34 -21.39 37.00
N GLN A 197 33.48 -21.02 37.95
CA GLN A 197 33.35 -19.63 38.43
C GLN A 197 34.73 -18.99 38.72
N GLY A 198 35.13 -18.01 37.89
CA GLY A 198 36.40 -17.28 38.00
C GLY A 198 37.67 -17.97 37.48
N SER A 199 37.60 -19.17 36.86
CA SER A 199 38.79 -19.85 36.32
C SER A 199 38.50 -20.84 35.19
N TRP A 200 39.43 -20.97 34.24
CA TRP A 200 39.39 -21.98 33.18
C TRP A 200 40.24 -23.18 33.59
N VAL A 201 39.61 -24.34 33.74
CA VAL A 201 40.29 -25.61 34.00
C VAL A 201 40.54 -26.27 32.65
N LEU A 202 41.78 -26.23 32.18
CA LEU A 202 42.21 -26.84 30.92
C LEU A 202 42.74 -28.24 31.20
N GLU A 203 42.33 -29.21 30.38
CA GLU A 203 42.66 -30.63 30.49
C GLU A 203 43.42 -31.06 29.22
N ASP A 204 44.44 -31.92 29.40
CA ASP A 204 45.29 -32.47 28.34
C ASP A 204 45.90 -31.38 27.41
N GLY A 205 46.90 -30.66 27.91
CA GLY A 205 47.50 -29.54 27.18
C GLY A 205 49.01 -29.40 27.26
N HIS A 206 49.53 -28.52 26.41
CA HIS A 206 50.95 -28.20 26.28
C HIS A 206 51.18 -26.70 26.37
N ILE A 207 52.32 -26.33 26.94
CA ILE A 207 52.83 -24.96 27.01
C ILE A 207 54.13 -24.92 26.22
N HIS A 208 54.18 -24.11 25.18
CA HIS A 208 55.33 -23.87 24.33
C HIS A 208 55.85 -22.45 24.56
N GLU A 209 57.14 -22.31 24.90
CA GLU A 209 57.85 -21.04 24.81
C GLU A 209 58.61 -20.98 23.49
N LEU A 210 58.49 -19.87 22.78
CA LEU A 210 59.10 -19.66 21.46
C LEU A 210 60.35 -18.78 21.58
N ASP A 211 61.28 -18.86 20.62
CA ASP A 211 62.45 -17.95 20.51
C ASP A 211 62.30 -16.89 19.39
N ARG A 212 63.38 -16.17 19.06
CA ARG A 212 63.39 -15.11 18.02
C ARG A 212 63.08 -15.64 16.62
N GLU A 213 63.40 -16.90 16.37
CA GLU A 213 63.23 -17.59 15.10
C GLU A 213 61.91 -18.37 15.03
N GLY A 214 61.09 -18.31 16.08
CA GLY A 214 59.79 -19.00 16.17
C GLY A 214 59.91 -20.49 16.50
N GLN A 215 61.06 -20.94 17.00
CA GLN A 215 61.29 -22.33 17.42
C GLN A 215 60.90 -22.53 18.89
N VAL A 216 60.41 -23.73 19.21
CA VAL A 216 60.02 -24.09 20.58
C VAL A 216 61.27 -24.30 21.44
N THR A 217 61.54 -23.39 22.36
CA THR A 217 62.68 -23.47 23.30
C THR A 217 62.35 -24.28 24.56
N MET A 218 61.09 -24.28 24.99
CA MET A 218 60.63 -25.10 26.11
C MET A 218 59.20 -25.61 25.86
N ALA A 219 58.96 -26.89 26.16
CA ALA A 219 57.64 -27.52 26.07
C ALA A 219 57.29 -28.22 27.40
N ILE A 220 56.19 -27.82 28.03
CA ILE A 220 55.68 -28.44 29.27
C ILE A 220 54.31 -29.04 28.99
N SER A 221 54.13 -30.33 29.21
CA SER A 221 52.81 -30.99 29.18
C SER A 221 52.14 -30.94 30.56
N PHE A 222 50.81 -30.76 30.58
CA PHE A 222 50.01 -30.81 31.79
C PHE A 222 48.73 -31.62 31.57
N ASP A 223 48.35 -32.41 32.58
CA ASP A 223 47.06 -33.12 32.58
C ASP A 223 45.92 -32.18 32.96
N THR A 224 46.17 -31.24 33.88
CA THR A 224 45.21 -30.22 34.27
C THR A 224 45.91 -28.92 34.63
N LEU A 225 45.46 -27.80 34.05
CA LEU A 225 45.97 -26.46 34.34
C LEU A 225 44.80 -25.50 34.57
N THR A 226 44.80 -24.84 35.72
CA THR A 226 43.79 -23.84 36.05
C THR A 226 44.32 -22.43 35.73
N VAL A 227 43.70 -21.76 34.78
CA VAL A 227 43.99 -20.37 34.41
C VAL A 227 42.98 -19.45 35.11
N PRO A 228 43.39 -18.63 36.09
CA PRO A 228 42.49 -17.70 36.75
C PRO A 228 42.03 -16.61 35.77
N MET A 229 40.73 -16.30 35.78
CA MET A 229 40.18 -15.16 35.03
C MET A 229 40.21 -13.93 35.95
N ASP A 230 40.99 -12.92 35.60
CA ASP A 230 40.92 -11.62 36.29
C ASP A 230 39.54 -10.96 36.03
N GLU A 231 39.04 -10.12 36.96
CA GLU A 231 37.73 -9.43 36.88
C GLU A 231 37.50 -8.69 35.53
N THR A 232 38.57 -8.34 34.82
CA THR A 232 38.53 -7.73 33.49
C THR A 232 38.15 -8.68 32.34
N MET A 233 38.35 -10.01 32.49
CA MET A 233 38.00 -11.03 31.49
C MET A 233 36.54 -11.48 31.58
N GLU A 234 35.91 -11.43 32.77
CA GLU A 234 34.48 -11.73 32.93
C GLU A 234 33.59 -10.81 32.09
N GLY A 235 33.99 -9.54 31.91
CA GLY A 235 33.29 -8.58 31.06
C GLY A 235 33.33 -8.88 29.56
N PHE A 236 34.25 -9.73 29.10
CA PHE A 236 34.41 -10.08 27.68
C PHE A 236 33.51 -11.25 27.27
N THR A 237 33.41 -12.29 28.10
CA THR A 237 32.55 -13.47 27.84
C THR A 237 31.08 -13.28 28.22
N SER A 238 30.72 -12.26 29.02
CA SER A 238 29.35 -12.10 29.52
C SER A 238 28.48 -11.07 28.77
N SER A 239 29.00 -10.32 27.78
CA SER A 239 28.22 -9.21 27.20
C SER A 239 28.68 -8.79 25.80
N GLN A 240 28.38 -9.60 24.76
CA GLN A 240 28.25 -9.07 23.40
C GLN A 240 26.96 -8.23 23.30
N LYS A 241 27.02 -7.02 23.85
CA LYS A 241 25.96 -6.02 23.71
C LYS A 241 26.06 -5.40 22.31
N GLU A 242 24.93 -5.20 21.64
CA GLU A 242 24.89 -4.37 20.45
C GLU A 242 25.16 -2.88 20.81
N PRO A 243 25.61 -2.04 19.86
CA PRO A 243 25.73 -0.59 20.09
C PRO A 243 24.42 0.08 20.59
N SER A 244 23.27 -0.51 20.24
CA SER A 244 21.93 -0.13 20.69
C SER A 244 21.68 -0.44 22.18
N GLU A 245 22.40 -1.39 22.77
CA GLU A 245 22.37 -1.83 24.18
C GLU A 245 23.42 -1.12 25.05
N MET A 246 24.33 -0.34 24.46
CA MET A 246 25.43 0.33 25.16
C MET A 246 25.14 1.81 25.45
N THR A 247 25.59 2.30 26.60
CA THR A 247 25.76 3.75 26.84
C THR A 247 26.92 4.31 25.99
N ARG A 248 27.02 5.62 25.79
CA ARG A 248 28.18 6.19 25.06
C ARG A 248 29.48 5.95 25.80
N GLN A 249 29.48 5.93 27.13
CA GLN A 249 30.68 5.63 27.92
C GLN A 249 31.12 4.18 27.72
N GLU A 250 30.18 3.22 27.69
CA GLU A 250 30.48 1.83 27.36
C GLU A 250 30.97 1.69 25.91
N LEU A 251 30.29 2.33 24.95
CA LEU A 251 30.65 2.29 23.54
C LEU A 251 32.03 2.92 23.27
N ALA A 252 32.41 4.00 23.97
CA ALA A 252 33.74 4.60 23.86
C ALA A 252 34.84 3.67 24.39
N ARG A 253 34.62 3.01 25.53
CA ARG A 253 35.54 1.98 26.05
C ARG A 253 35.65 0.81 25.09
N HIS A 254 34.54 0.40 24.48
CA HIS A 254 34.50 -0.66 23.47
C HIS A 254 35.27 -0.28 22.20
N ILE A 255 35.08 0.94 21.68
CA ILE A 255 35.84 1.47 20.54
C ILE A 255 37.35 1.50 20.85
N ASP A 256 37.75 1.98 22.04
CA ASP A 256 39.17 2.01 22.42
C ASP A 256 39.78 0.61 22.49
N LEU A 257 39.04 -0.37 23.02
CA LEU A 257 39.45 -1.77 23.08
C LEU A 257 39.61 -2.40 21.69
N PHE A 258 38.65 -2.19 20.79
CA PHE A 258 38.71 -2.71 19.42
C PHE A 258 39.80 -2.03 18.59
N ARG A 259 40.00 -0.73 18.80
CA ARG A 259 41.08 0.05 18.16
C ARG A 259 42.46 -0.46 18.61
N ARG A 260 42.66 -0.72 19.91
CA ARG A 260 43.90 -1.34 20.44
C ARG A 260 44.11 -2.78 19.93
N SER A 261 43.03 -3.44 19.52
CA SER A 261 43.05 -4.80 18.97
C SER A 261 43.21 -4.82 17.43
N GLY A 262 43.38 -3.68 16.78
CA GLY A 262 43.59 -3.58 15.32
C GLY A 262 42.33 -3.77 14.46
N VAL A 263 41.14 -3.81 15.07
CA VAL A 263 39.87 -3.97 14.35
C VAL A 263 39.40 -2.60 13.83
N ARG A 264 38.81 -2.58 12.62
CA ARG A 264 38.25 -1.35 12.03
C ARG A 264 37.04 -0.90 12.85
N VAL A 265 37.11 0.28 13.44
CA VAL A 265 36.09 0.83 14.36
C VAL A 265 35.16 1.88 13.74
N SER A 266 35.31 2.19 12.45
CA SER A 266 34.58 3.28 11.77
C SER A 266 33.07 3.22 11.97
N GLY A 267 32.46 2.03 11.87
CA GLY A 267 31.03 1.85 12.10
C GLY A 267 30.61 2.15 13.55
N LEU A 268 31.40 1.69 14.53
CA LEU A 268 31.14 1.96 15.95
C LEU A 268 31.30 3.46 16.29
N GLU A 269 32.25 4.15 15.66
CA GLU A 269 32.44 5.59 15.80
C GLU A 269 31.26 6.39 15.23
N VAL A 270 30.67 5.95 14.11
CA VAL A 270 29.45 6.56 13.57
C VAL A 270 28.30 6.42 14.57
N GLU A 271 28.08 5.23 15.12
CA GLU A 271 27.04 4.98 16.14
C GLU A 271 27.27 5.84 17.41
N TYR A 272 28.52 5.99 17.84
CA TYR A 272 28.88 6.84 18.96
C TYR A 272 28.43 8.29 18.77
N HIS A 273 28.63 8.83 17.56
CA HIS A 273 28.19 10.19 17.23
C HIS A 273 26.67 10.27 17.00
N LEU A 274 26.04 9.24 16.43
CA LEU A 274 24.58 9.19 16.22
C LEU A 274 23.79 9.22 17.53
N LYS A 275 24.31 8.63 18.62
CA LYS A 275 23.69 8.73 19.96
C LYS A 275 23.48 10.17 20.45
N VAL A 276 24.24 11.13 19.94
CA VAL A 276 24.05 12.57 20.21
C VAL A 276 23.31 13.27 19.08
N ALA A 277 23.64 12.95 17.83
CA ALA A 277 23.07 13.60 16.67
C ALA A 277 21.57 13.31 16.52
N GLN A 278 21.10 12.08 16.78
CA GLN A 278 19.70 11.72 16.61
C GLN A 278 18.75 12.46 17.57
N PRO A 279 19.03 12.58 18.89
CA PRO A 279 18.26 13.46 19.77
C PRO A 279 18.25 14.93 19.32
N PHE A 280 19.37 15.43 18.79
CA PHE A 280 19.50 16.81 18.33
C PHE A 280 18.58 17.14 17.13
N ALA A 281 18.15 16.13 16.38
CA ALA A 281 17.22 16.30 15.26
C ALA A 281 15.88 16.93 15.69
N ALA A 282 15.44 16.75 16.94
CA ALA A 282 14.22 17.38 17.46
C ALA A 282 14.32 18.92 17.45
N LEU A 283 15.46 19.48 17.83
CA LEU A 283 15.74 20.90 17.71
C LEU A 283 15.73 21.34 16.24
N VAL A 284 16.41 20.60 15.37
CA VAL A 284 16.49 20.90 13.94
C VAL A 284 15.09 20.96 13.32
N PHE A 285 14.23 19.99 13.64
CA PHE A 285 12.87 19.95 13.15
C PHE A 285 11.98 21.06 13.72
N ALA A 286 12.15 21.48 14.97
CA ALA A 286 11.47 22.66 15.50
C ALA A 286 11.83 23.94 14.72
N VAL A 287 13.11 24.08 14.32
CA VAL A 287 13.62 25.24 13.58
C VAL A 287 13.16 25.21 12.11
N VAL A 288 13.13 24.04 11.47
CA VAL A 288 12.71 23.87 10.07
C VAL A 288 11.19 23.95 9.91
N GLY A 289 10.43 23.32 10.81
CA GLY A 289 8.97 23.24 10.73
C GLY A 289 8.29 24.60 10.86
N ALA A 290 8.80 25.47 11.74
CA ALA A 290 8.20 26.77 12.02
C ALA A 290 8.01 27.67 10.77
N PRO A 291 9.06 28.03 10.00
CA PRO A 291 8.92 28.95 8.87
C PRO A 291 8.11 28.37 7.70
N LEU A 292 8.01 27.05 7.56
CA LEU A 292 7.31 26.42 6.44
C LEU A 292 5.80 26.58 6.52
N VAL A 293 5.24 26.74 7.72
CA VAL A 293 3.82 27.05 7.93
C VAL A 293 3.45 28.41 7.32
N THR A 294 4.37 29.38 7.33
CA THR A 294 4.11 30.72 6.75
C THR A 294 4.01 30.74 5.23
N LYS A 295 4.45 29.66 4.57
CA LYS A 295 4.38 29.49 3.11
C LYS A 295 3.15 28.67 2.67
N SER A 296 2.36 28.19 3.62
CA SER A 296 1.14 27.44 3.35
C SER A 296 0.13 28.30 2.55
N PRO A 297 -0.47 27.76 1.48
CA PRO A 297 -1.62 28.40 0.84
C PRO A 297 -2.73 28.63 1.88
N ARG A 298 -3.37 29.80 1.85
CA ARG A 298 -4.37 30.27 2.83
C ARG A 298 -5.56 29.31 3.04
N HIS A 299 -5.77 28.34 2.15
CA HIS A 299 -6.87 27.36 2.21
C HIS A 299 -6.42 25.91 2.47
N ALA A 300 -5.13 25.64 2.64
CA ALA A 300 -4.63 24.26 2.70
C ALA A 300 -4.73 23.60 4.09
N GLY A 301 -5.15 24.33 5.13
CA GLY A 301 -5.47 23.81 6.46
C GLY A 301 -4.36 22.94 7.09
N GLY A 302 -4.71 22.21 8.16
CA GLY A 302 -3.78 21.29 8.85
C GLY A 302 -3.21 20.19 7.95
N TYR A 303 -3.86 19.87 6.82
CA TYR A 303 -3.42 18.84 5.87
C TYR A 303 -2.09 19.18 5.17
N PHE A 304 -1.85 20.45 4.82
CA PHE A 304 -0.54 20.86 4.28
C PHE A 304 0.58 20.65 5.30
N GLY A 305 0.31 20.92 6.58
CA GLY A 305 1.24 20.68 7.68
C GLY A 305 1.62 19.20 7.78
N VAL A 306 0.65 18.29 7.66
CA VAL A 306 0.88 16.84 7.68
C VAL A 306 1.71 16.39 6.48
N VAL A 307 1.32 16.73 5.25
CA VAL A 307 2.02 16.28 4.04
C VAL A 307 3.45 16.83 3.99
N ALA A 308 3.63 18.12 4.29
CA ALA A 308 4.97 18.72 4.28
C ALA A 308 5.85 18.16 5.41
N ALA A 309 5.31 17.90 6.60
CA ALA A 309 6.05 17.24 7.68
C ALA A 309 6.46 15.82 7.29
N SER A 310 5.58 15.04 6.64
CA SER A 310 5.91 13.71 6.13
C SER A 310 7.05 13.72 5.11
N VAL A 311 6.99 14.62 4.11
CA VAL A 311 8.03 14.73 3.08
C VAL A 311 9.38 15.16 3.67
N LEU A 312 9.38 16.10 4.61
CA LEU A 312 10.61 16.57 5.27
C LEU A 312 11.20 15.51 6.20
N ALA A 313 10.35 14.79 6.94
CA ALA A 313 10.80 13.68 7.76
C ALA A 313 11.46 12.60 6.87
N LEU A 314 10.77 12.18 5.80
CA LEU A 314 11.32 11.21 4.85
C LEU A 314 12.67 11.68 4.27
N ALA A 315 12.75 12.92 3.80
CA ALA A 315 13.97 13.48 3.25
C ALA A 315 15.13 13.48 4.25
N TYR A 316 14.86 13.82 5.52
CA TYR A 316 15.87 13.81 6.58
C TYR A 316 16.39 12.38 6.86
N TYR A 317 15.51 11.39 7.00
CA TYR A 317 15.93 10.02 7.29
C TYR A 317 16.64 9.35 6.12
N VAL A 318 16.20 9.58 4.88
CA VAL A 318 16.94 9.13 3.70
C VAL A 318 18.33 9.74 3.66
N PHE A 319 18.44 11.06 3.86
CA PHE A 319 19.75 11.73 3.88
C PHE A 319 20.64 11.23 5.03
N SER A 320 20.05 10.97 6.20
CA SER A 320 20.74 10.39 7.34
C SER A 320 21.21 8.96 7.10
N ALA A 321 20.41 8.13 6.42
CA ALA A 321 20.79 6.75 6.07
C ALA A 321 21.96 6.72 5.08
N VAL A 322 21.93 7.57 4.06
CA VAL A 322 23.03 7.72 3.10
C VAL A 322 24.32 8.17 3.79
N CYS A 323 24.25 9.21 4.62
CA CYS A 323 25.43 9.69 5.36
C CYS A 323 25.98 8.63 6.33
N ARG A 324 25.11 7.90 7.04
CA ARG A 324 25.49 6.78 7.92
C ARG A 324 26.21 5.68 7.14
N SER A 325 25.68 5.27 5.98
CA SER A 325 26.30 4.26 5.11
C SER A 325 27.70 4.68 4.65
N LEU A 326 27.85 5.93 4.16
CA LEU A 326 29.14 6.49 3.75
C LEU A 326 30.14 6.59 4.91
N GLY A 327 29.66 6.85 6.13
CA GLY A 327 30.49 6.87 7.35
C GLY A 327 30.95 5.48 7.78
N ILE A 328 30.08 4.47 7.71
CA ILE A 328 30.39 3.08 8.05
C ILE A 328 31.44 2.52 7.08
N LYS A 329 31.31 2.82 5.77
CA LYS A 329 32.28 2.44 4.73
C LYS A 329 33.61 3.23 4.82
N GLY A 330 33.69 4.27 5.66
CA GLY A 330 34.89 5.08 5.88
C GLY A 330 35.16 6.13 4.80
N THR A 331 34.20 6.38 3.89
CA THR A 331 34.33 7.36 2.79
C THR A 331 34.31 8.80 3.30
N ILE A 332 33.55 9.06 4.37
CA ILE A 332 33.54 10.34 5.09
C ILE A 332 33.85 10.11 6.57
N PRO A 333 34.46 11.09 7.28
CA PRO A 333 34.77 10.94 8.69
C PRO A 333 33.51 10.63 9.52
N PRO A 334 33.55 9.70 10.50
CA PRO A 334 32.39 9.31 11.31
C PRO A 334 31.65 10.47 11.98
N LEU A 335 32.39 11.48 12.44
CA LEU A 335 31.82 12.72 12.98
C LEU A 335 30.97 13.46 11.94
N VAL A 336 31.47 13.58 10.70
CA VAL A 336 30.76 14.27 9.62
C VAL A 336 29.53 13.47 9.21
N ALA A 337 29.65 12.15 9.07
CA ALA A 337 28.54 11.26 8.73
C ALA A 337 27.32 11.44 9.66
N ALA A 338 27.55 11.49 10.97
CA ALA A 338 26.47 11.61 11.95
C ALA A 338 25.86 13.02 12.02
N TRP A 339 26.66 14.09 11.84
CA TRP A 339 26.22 15.47 12.05
C TRP A 339 25.80 16.21 10.78
N LEU A 340 26.19 15.72 9.60
CA LEU A 340 25.91 16.38 8.32
C LEU A 340 24.39 16.56 8.08
N PRO A 341 23.52 15.56 8.30
CA PRO A 341 22.07 15.72 8.13
C PRO A 341 21.48 16.84 9.00
N ASN A 342 21.84 16.86 10.28
CA ASN A 342 21.41 17.89 11.22
C ASN A 342 21.89 19.27 10.82
N SER A 343 23.16 19.40 10.42
CA SER A 343 23.74 20.68 10.04
C SER A 343 23.08 21.26 8.79
N ALA A 344 22.80 20.43 7.78
CA ALA A 344 22.16 20.84 6.53
C ALA A 344 20.72 21.30 6.75
N PHE A 345 19.92 20.51 7.47
CA PHE A 345 18.53 20.87 7.77
C PHE A 345 18.44 22.07 8.72
N LEU A 346 19.37 22.21 9.68
CA LEU A 346 19.40 23.39 10.56
C LEU A 346 19.73 24.65 9.77
N ALA A 347 20.71 24.60 8.86
CA ALA A 347 21.03 25.72 7.97
C ALA A 347 19.83 26.12 7.10
N LEU A 348 19.10 25.13 6.56
CA LEU A 348 17.85 25.36 5.83
C LEU A 348 16.80 26.04 6.73
N GLY A 349 16.57 25.54 7.93
CA GLY A 349 15.60 26.13 8.87
C GLY A 349 15.92 27.58 9.22
N VAL A 350 17.19 27.88 9.50
CA VAL A 350 17.65 29.25 9.83
C VAL A 350 17.51 30.20 8.64
N THR A 351 17.86 29.77 7.42
CA THR A 351 17.69 30.58 6.21
C THR A 351 16.21 30.87 5.91
N LEU A 352 15.35 29.89 6.12
CA LEU A 352 13.90 30.04 5.99
C LEU A 352 13.31 30.99 7.04
N LEU A 353 13.75 30.90 8.30
CA LEU A 353 13.34 31.81 9.38
C LEU A 353 13.72 33.27 9.07
N ARG A 354 14.95 33.51 8.60
CA ARG A 354 15.39 34.86 8.17
C ARG A 354 14.56 35.37 7.00
N GLY A 355 14.24 34.50 6.03
CA GLY A 355 13.39 34.84 4.90
C GLY A 355 11.94 35.18 5.27
N ALA A 356 11.42 34.63 6.38
CA ALA A 356 10.07 34.90 6.88
C ALA A 356 9.92 36.30 7.50
N GLU A 357 11.01 36.90 8.01
CA GLU A 357 11.02 38.23 8.62
C GLU A 357 11.10 39.38 7.59
N TRP A 358 11.71 39.15 6.42
CA TRP A 358 12.09 40.22 5.47
C TRP A 358 10.98 40.66 4.47
N ARG A 359 9.71 40.28 4.71
CA ARG A 359 8.65 40.35 3.68
C ARG A 359 7.85 41.68 3.65
N ARG A 360 8.52 42.83 3.60
CA ARG A 360 7.96 44.07 3.01
C ARG A 360 8.62 44.28 1.64
N ARG A 361 7.86 44.09 0.55
CA ARG A 361 8.23 44.29 -0.87
C ARG A 361 9.33 43.36 -1.44
N THR A 362 8.94 42.22 -2.02
CA THR A 362 9.35 41.73 -3.37
C THR A 362 8.94 40.27 -3.59
N ARG A 363 8.25 40.00 -4.70
CA ARG A 363 7.49 38.77 -5.02
C ARG A 363 8.31 37.72 -5.78
N ARG A 364 9.65 37.65 -5.64
CA ARG A 364 10.49 36.76 -6.49
C ARG A 364 11.46 35.78 -5.79
N ARG A 365 11.60 35.78 -4.45
CA ARG A 365 12.57 34.90 -3.76
C ARG A 365 12.00 33.60 -3.16
N GLY A 366 10.71 33.30 -3.37
CA GLY A 366 10.09 32.05 -2.90
C GLY A 366 10.59 30.79 -3.63
N VAL A 367 10.99 30.96 -4.89
CA VAL A 367 11.49 29.89 -5.76
C VAL A 367 12.87 29.40 -5.34
N ALA A 368 13.75 30.28 -4.81
CA ALA A 368 15.10 29.90 -4.39
C ALA A 368 15.12 28.94 -3.19
N ALA A 369 14.15 29.03 -2.29
CA ALA A 369 14.09 28.16 -1.10
C ALA A 369 13.45 26.79 -1.38
N LEU A 370 12.49 26.73 -2.31
CA LEU A 370 11.98 25.49 -2.87
C LEU A 370 13.03 24.83 -3.79
N ALA A 371 13.79 25.65 -4.53
CA ALA A 371 14.94 25.20 -5.30
C ALA A 371 16.07 24.68 -4.42
N LEU A 372 16.24 25.15 -3.17
CA LEU A 372 17.24 24.64 -2.23
C LEU A 372 16.80 23.32 -1.56
N VAL A 373 15.49 23.14 -1.32
CA VAL A 373 14.91 21.85 -0.93
C VAL A 373 14.99 20.86 -2.10
N ALA A 374 14.72 21.32 -3.32
CA ALA A 374 14.95 20.55 -4.53
C ALA A 374 16.44 20.32 -4.81
N LEU A 375 17.36 21.21 -4.43
CA LEU A 375 18.81 21.03 -4.56
C LEU A 375 19.37 20.09 -3.50
N LEU A 376 18.78 20.06 -2.29
CA LEU A 376 19.14 19.11 -1.24
C LEU A 376 18.54 17.73 -1.51
N LEU A 377 17.32 17.66 -2.07
CA LEU A 377 16.72 16.44 -2.60
C LEU A 377 17.40 15.97 -3.89
N CYS A 378 17.84 16.88 -4.76
CA CYS A 378 18.68 16.57 -5.91
C CYS A 378 20.10 16.22 -5.48
N ALA A 379 20.67 16.77 -4.41
CA ALA A 379 21.97 16.34 -3.89
C ALA A 379 21.88 14.96 -3.20
N ALA A 380 20.72 14.63 -2.62
CA ALA A 380 20.43 13.28 -2.12
C ALA A 380 20.08 12.29 -3.26
N GLY A 381 19.45 12.76 -4.35
CA GLY A 381 19.11 11.97 -5.54
C GLY A 381 20.23 11.85 -6.58
N LEU A 382 21.15 12.83 -6.67
CA LEU A 382 22.39 12.79 -7.44
C LEU A 382 23.48 11.97 -6.72
N ALA A 383 23.19 11.48 -5.52
CA ALA A 383 23.95 10.45 -4.83
C ALA A 383 23.37 9.04 -5.05
N LEU A 384 22.40 8.88 -5.96
CA LEU A 384 22.20 7.63 -6.68
C LEU A 384 23.10 7.70 -7.92
N PRO A 385 24.19 6.92 -8.01
CA PRO A 385 25.00 6.88 -9.21
C PRO A 385 24.19 6.17 -10.31
N SER A 386 23.42 6.93 -11.08
CA SER A 386 22.99 6.53 -12.41
C SER A 386 24.18 6.71 -13.37
N GLY A 387 24.82 5.60 -13.74
CA GLY A 387 25.68 5.50 -14.92
C GLY A 387 26.85 6.48 -14.98
N ALA A 388 27.76 6.43 -14.00
CA ALA A 388 29.13 6.85 -14.27
C ALA A 388 29.85 5.66 -14.90
N SER A 389 30.13 5.76 -16.20
CA SER A 389 31.18 4.98 -16.86
C SER A 389 32.39 4.89 -15.93
N ALA A 390 32.90 3.67 -15.74
CA ALA A 390 34.02 3.34 -14.88
C ALA A 390 35.24 4.23 -15.16
N ALA A 391 35.27 5.41 -14.52
CA ALA A 391 36.50 6.10 -14.24
C ALA A 391 37.14 5.28 -13.11
N ALA A 392 38.15 4.49 -13.47
CA ALA A 392 38.97 3.71 -12.56
C ALA A 392 39.41 4.62 -11.40
N SER A 393 38.70 4.53 -10.26
CA SER A 393 39.16 5.13 -9.02
C SER A 393 40.33 4.30 -8.56
N SER A 394 41.51 4.93 -8.50
CA SER A 394 42.72 4.40 -7.88
C SER A 394 42.57 4.36 -6.35
N GLY A 395 41.52 3.72 -5.86
CA GLY A 395 41.37 3.29 -4.48
C GLY A 395 41.97 1.90 -4.36
N THR A 396 42.74 1.67 -3.31
CA THR A 396 43.34 0.35 -3.04
C THR A 396 42.22 -0.59 -2.57
N THR A 397 41.60 -1.33 -3.50
CA THR A 397 40.62 -2.38 -3.15
C THR A 397 41.33 -3.48 -2.38
N LEU A 398 40.93 -3.70 -1.14
CA LEU A 398 41.68 -4.54 -0.20
C LEU A 398 41.18 -5.97 -0.30
N VAL A 399 41.86 -6.78 -1.11
CA VAL A 399 41.59 -8.22 -1.24
C VAL A 399 42.22 -8.93 -0.04
N ARG A 400 41.40 -9.61 0.78
CA ARG A 400 41.90 -10.39 1.92
C ARG A 400 41.77 -11.87 1.61
N ILE A 401 42.90 -12.56 1.54
CA ILE A 401 42.99 -14.01 1.30
C ILE A 401 43.46 -14.68 2.59
N ARG A 402 42.76 -15.74 2.99
CA ARG A 402 43.13 -16.64 4.08
C ARG A 402 43.27 -18.04 3.51
N ALA A 403 44.38 -18.72 3.74
CA ALA A 403 44.61 -20.09 3.32
C ALA A 403 45.66 -20.74 4.23
N GLU A 404 45.74 -22.07 4.23
CA GLU A 404 46.79 -22.82 4.95
C GLU A 404 48.18 -22.54 4.37
N HIS A 405 48.26 -22.41 3.04
CA HIS A 405 49.50 -22.11 2.34
C HIS A 405 49.28 -20.98 1.33
N ILE A 406 50.20 -20.00 1.31
CA ILE A 406 50.21 -18.89 0.35
C ILE A 406 51.65 -18.71 -0.14
N VAL A 407 51.84 -18.72 -1.46
CA VAL A 407 53.13 -18.49 -2.12
C VAL A 407 52.98 -17.33 -3.10
N TYR A 408 53.97 -16.44 -3.11
CA TYR A 408 54.07 -15.35 -4.07
C TYR A 408 55.24 -15.62 -5.02
N ASP A 409 54.95 -15.72 -6.31
CA ASP A 409 55.96 -15.79 -7.35
C ASP A 409 56.18 -14.40 -7.97
N GLY A 410 57.35 -13.84 -7.70
CA GLY A 410 57.73 -12.49 -8.09
C GLY A 410 58.00 -12.30 -9.58
N SER A 411 58.26 -13.36 -10.37
CA SER A 411 58.50 -13.20 -11.82
C SER A 411 57.22 -12.99 -12.61
N ASP A 412 56.11 -13.61 -12.20
CA ASP A 412 54.83 -13.56 -12.91
C ASP A 412 53.78 -12.69 -12.20
N GLY A 413 54.07 -12.21 -10.98
CA GLY A 413 53.12 -11.46 -10.16
C GLY A 413 51.92 -12.30 -9.73
N LEU A 414 52.15 -13.61 -9.54
CA LEU A 414 51.18 -14.63 -9.23
C LEU A 414 51.19 -14.95 -7.73
N TRP A 415 50.03 -14.91 -7.09
CA TRP A 415 49.82 -15.45 -5.76
C TRP A 415 49.07 -16.77 -5.87
N THR A 416 49.64 -17.84 -5.33
CA THR A 416 48.98 -19.14 -5.23
C THR A 416 48.63 -19.43 -3.77
N ALA A 417 47.40 -19.83 -3.52
CA ALA A 417 46.89 -20.18 -2.21
C ALA A 417 46.19 -21.54 -2.27
N TRP A 418 46.40 -22.40 -1.28
CA TRP A 418 45.71 -23.71 -1.19
C TRP A 418 45.53 -24.17 0.26
N GLY A 419 44.56 -25.07 0.45
CA GLY A 419 44.15 -25.57 1.76
C GLY A 419 43.17 -24.61 2.43
N GLY A 420 41.87 -24.80 2.15
CA GLY A 420 40.78 -24.01 2.74
C GLY A 420 40.89 -22.51 2.46
N VAL A 421 40.95 -22.14 1.18
CA VAL A 421 41.11 -20.74 0.76
C VAL A 421 39.80 -19.98 0.95
N GLU A 422 39.85 -18.85 1.67
CA GLU A 422 38.77 -17.90 1.80
C GLU A 422 39.27 -16.52 1.36
N THR A 423 38.71 -16.00 0.27
CA THR A 423 39.02 -14.69 -0.30
C THR A 423 37.83 -13.77 -0.15
N SER A 424 38.05 -12.58 0.41
CA SER A 424 37.02 -11.54 0.53
C SER A 424 37.39 -10.34 -0.34
N PHE A 425 36.41 -9.91 -1.14
CA PHE A 425 36.47 -8.78 -2.06
C PHE A 425 35.18 -7.99 -1.93
N ASP A 426 35.25 -6.74 -1.49
CA ASP A 426 34.10 -5.91 -1.11
C ASP A 426 33.10 -6.64 -0.17
N ASP A 427 31.86 -6.88 -0.61
CA ASP A 427 30.81 -7.58 0.15
C ASP A 427 30.71 -9.08 -0.23
N THR A 428 31.60 -9.57 -1.11
CA THR A 428 31.62 -10.94 -1.65
C THR A 428 32.70 -11.78 -0.95
N VAL A 429 32.31 -12.96 -0.44
CA VAL A 429 33.21 -13.95 0.16
C VAL A 429 33.27 -15.19 -0.73
N ILE A 430 34.45 -15.54 -1.23
CA ILE A 430 34.71 -16.72 -2.06
C ILE A 430 35.51 -17.73 -1.27
N ARG A 431 34.99 -18.94 -1.10
CA ARG A 431 35.67 -20.09 -0.50
C ARG A 431 36.03 -21.10 -1.58
N SER A 432 37.21 -21.72 -1.52
CA SER A 432 37.68 -22.71 -2.49
C SER A 432 38.83 -23.58 -1.92
N ASP A 433 39.16 -24.68 -2.58
CA ASP A 433 40.29 -25.53 -2.20
C ASP A 433 41.65 -24.89 -2.58
N SER A 434 41.69 -24.20 -3.72
CA SER A 434 42.86 -23.43 -4.20
C SER A 434 42.45 -22.13 -4.90
N ALA A 435 43.34 -21.13 -4.90
CA ALA A 435 43.19 -19.90 -5.65
C ALA A 435 44.52 -19.44 -6.26
N GLU A 436 44.46 -18.92 -7.49
CA GLU A 436 45.56 -18.31 -8.22
C GLU A 436 45.19 -16.86 -8.57
N MET A 437 46.01 -15.89 -8.18
CA MET A 437 45.73 -14.48 -8.39
C MET A 437 46.88 -13.79 -9.11
N TYR A 438 46.61 -13.36 -10.34
CA TYR A 438 47.54 -12.62 -11.18
C TYR A 438 47.34 -11.12 -10.95
N VAL A 439 48.20 -10.52 -10.12
CA VAL A 439 48.07 -9.10 -9.73
C VAL A 439 48.26 -8.16 -10.93
N ASN A 440 49.14 -8.53 -11.86
CA ASN A 440 49.40 -7.77 -13.07
C ASN A 440 48.22 -7.79 -14.05
N LEU A 441 47.54 -8.93 -14.15
CA LEU A 441 46.37 -9.12 -15.02
C LEU A 441 45.06 -8.73 -14.35
N LYS A 442 45.08 -8.47 -13.03
CA LYS A 442 43.90 -8.19 -12.19
C LYS A 442 42.85 -9.30 -12.29
N THR A 443 43.29 -10.56 -12.33
CA THR A 443 42.40 -11.72 -12.42
C THR A 443 42.69 -12.69 -11.30
N ALA A 444 41.65 -13.22 -10.66
CA ALA A 444 41.75 -14.27 -9.66
C ALA A 444 40.95 -15.50 -10.08
N THR A 445 41.57 -16.67 -10.07
CA THR A 445 40.96 -17.96 -10.38
C THR A 445 40.86 -18.78 -9.10
N PHE A 446 39.71 -19.38 -8.84
CA PHE A 446 39.41 -20.22 -7.69
C PHE A 446 39.03 -21.60 -8.20
N THR A 447 39.51 -22.65 -7.55
CA THR A 447 39.33 -24.03 -8.00
C THR A 447 39.08 -24.97 -6.81
N GLY A 448 38.14 -25.90 -7.00
CA GLY A 448 37.74 -26.88 -6.01
C GLY A 448 36.74 -26.32 -5.00
N ASN A 449 35.55 -26.93 -4.94
CA ASN A 449 34.45 -26.60 -4.01
C ASN A 449 34.22 -25.08 -3.85
N VAL A 450 34.11 -24.35 -4.96
CA VAL A 450 33.99 -22.90 -4.92
C VAL A 450 32.61 -22.52 -4.37
N VAL A 451 32.57 -21.70 -3.32
CA VAL A 451 31.35 -21.14 -2.72
C VAL A 451 31.48 -19.63 -2.62
N ILE A 452 30.63 -18.92 -3.32
CA ILE A 452 30.55 -17.46 -3.34
C ILE A 452 29.33 -17.04 -2.52
N ILE A 453 29.54 -16.18 -1.53
CA ILE A 453 28.54 -15.71 -0.58
C ILE A 453 28.45 -14.20 -0.68
N GLU A 454 27.26 -13.68 -0.92
CA GLU A 454 26.99 -12.23 -1.02
C GLU A 454 25.62 -11.96 -0.37
N GLY A 455 25.62 -11.29 0.80
CA GLY A 455 24.40 -11.11 1.58
C GLY A 455 23.78 -12.44 2.04
N SER A 456 22.56 -12.75 1.56
CA SER A 456 21.85 -14.01 1.83
C SER A 456 21.91 -15.01 0.67
N GLU A 457 22.61 -14.68 -0.41
CA GLU A 457 22.69 -15.50 -1.62
C GLU A 457 23.96 -16.36 -1.58
N GLU A 458 23.80 -17.63 -1.96
CA GLU A 458 24.90 -18.60 -2.00
C GLU A 458 24.98 -19.21 -3.41
N LEU A 459 26.13 -19.02 -4.04
CA LEU A 459 26.47 -19.58 -5.34
C LEU A 459 27.60 -20.60 -5.17
N ARG A 460 27.46 -21.79 -5.74
CA ARG A 460 28.47 -22.84 -5.70
C ARG A 460 28.97 -23.17 -7.11
N GLY A 461 30.21 -23.65 -7.24
CA GLY A 461 30.76 -24.10 -8.52
C GLY A 461 32.05 -24.91 -8.37
N ASP A 462 32.54 -25.48 -9.46
CA ASP A 462 33.78 -26.26 -9.50
C ASP A 462 35.02 -25.35 -9.62
N ALA A 463 34.87 -24.24 -10.35
CA ALA A 463 35.88 -23.20 -10.50
C ALA A 463 35.21 -21.82 -10.68
N ALA A 464 35.89 -20.74 -10.29
CA ALA A 464 35.43 -19.38 -10.57
C ALA A 464 36.58 -18.48 -11.00
N THR A 465 36.31 -17.51 -11.86
CA THR A 465 37.24 -16.45 -12.26
C THR A 465 36.63 -15.11 -11.91
N LEU A 466 37.35 -14.28 -11.17
CA LEU A 466 36.97 -12.93 -10.75
C LEU A 466 37.87 -11.93 -11.46
N ASP A 467 37.27 -10.96 -12.15
CA ASP A 467 37.96 -9.77 -12.63
C ASP A 467 38.02 -8.74 -11.49
N LEU A 468 39.22 -8.47 -10.98
CA LEU A 468 39.46 -7.57 -9.85
C LEU A 468 39.33 -6.09 -10.24
N ALA A 469 39.20 -5.76 -11.53
CA ALA A 469 38.99 -4.39 -12.01
C ALA A 469 37.52 -4.04 -12.16
N THR A 470 36.69 -4.99 -12.62
CA THR A 470 35.24 -4.76 -12.84
C THR A 470 34.35 -5.36 -11.75
N GLY A 471 34.84 -6.35 -11.00
CA GLY A 471 34.04 -7.14 -10.05
C GLY A 471 33.24 -8.27 -10.71
N ASP A 472 33.40 -8.48 -12.02
CA ASP A 472 32.67 -9.51 -12.75
C ASP A 472 33.16 -10.90 -12.38
N VAL A 473 32.23 -11.82 -12.17
CA VAL A 473 32.51 -13.20 -11.77
C VAL A 473 32.02 -14.16 -12.84
N LYS A 474 32.87 -15.10 -13.22
CA LYS A 474 32.51 -16.28 -14.02
C LYS A 474 32.65 -17.54 -13.18
N VAL A 475 31.61 -18.35 -13.05
CA VAL A 475 31.62 -19.61 -12.29
C VAL A 475 31.32 -20.77 -13.21
N HIS A 476 32.20 -21.78 -13.20
CA HIS A 476 32.05 -23.03 -13.93
C HIS A 476 31.35 -24.08 -13.05
N GLY A 477 30.42 -24.86 -13.63
CA GLY A 477 29.62 -25.84 -12.89
C GLY A 477 28.70 -25.19 -11.85
N ALA A 478 28.21 -23.98 -12.15
CA ALA A 478 27.50 -23.13 -11.21
C ALA A 478 26.20 -23.77 -10.72
N ARG A 479 25.93 -23.68 -9.41
CA ARG A 479 24.66 -24.01 -8.77
C ARG A 479 24.27 -22.88 -7.83
N ALA A 480 23.09 -22.30 -8.05
CA ALA A 480 22.57 -21.17 -7.33
C ALA A 480 21.24 -21.51 -6.66
N LYS A 481 21.03 -20.97 -5.46
CA LYS A 481 19.72 -20.93 -4.80
C LYS A 481 19.28 -19.47 -4.71
N LEU A 482 18.35 -19.08 -5.59
CA LEU A 482 17.88 -17.70 -5.72
C LEU A 482 16.57 -17.52 -4.94
N SER A 483 16.45 -16.42 -4.20
CA SER A 483 15.19 -15.98 -3.58
C SER A 483 14.64 -14.81 -4.38
N VAL A 484 13.52 -15.01 -5.06
CA VAL A 484 12.89 -13.99 -5.91
C VAL A 484 11.60 -13.54 -5.24
N GLN A 485 11.41 -12.23 -5.01
CA GLN A 485 10.27 -11.70 -4.25
C GLN A 485 8.90 -12.11 -4.82
N GLN A 486 8.78 -12.33 -6.14
CA GLN A 486 7.51 -12.75 -6.77
C GLN A 486 7.35 -14.28 -6.92
N VAL A 487 8.30 -15.07 -6.41
CA VAL A 487 8.22 -16.54 -6.45
C VAL A 487 7.88 -17.05 -5.06
N GLU A 488 6.84 -17.88 -4.95
CA GLU A 488 6.59 -18.63 -3.72
C GLU A 488 7.69 -19.69 -3.53
N GLY A 489 8.74 -19.36 -2.78
CA GLY A 489 9.85 -20.26 -2.43
C GLY A 489 11.19 -19.85 -3.03
N TYR A 490 12.05 -20.84 -3.33
CA TYR A 490 13.37 -20.64 -3.91
C TYR A 490 13.43 -21.17 -5.34
N LEU A 491 14.24 -20.55 -6.18
CA LEU A 491 14.60 -21.06 -7.50
C LEU A 491 15.98 -21.71 -7.43
N TYR A 492 16.03 -23.00 -7.72
CA TYR A 492 17.26 -23.76 -7.87
C TYR A 492 17.69 -23.70 -9.33
N VAL A 493 18.89 -23.16 -9.58
CA VAL A 493 19.45 -23.00 -10.91
C VAL A 493 20.81 -23.68 -10.95
N SER A 494 21.10 -24.45 -11.99
CA SER A 494 22.42 -25.04 -12.23
C SER A 494 22.84 -24.84 -13.67
N GLY A 495 24.09 -24.57 -14.00
CA GLY A 495 24.55 -24.43 -15.38
C GLY A 495 26.04 -24.66 -15.55
N ASP A 496 26.49 -24.74 -16.80
CA ASP A 496 27.90 -25.02 -17.12
C ASP A 496 28.78 -23.82 -16.82
N VAL A 497 28.31 -22.62 -17.17
CA VAL A 497 29.00 -21.35 -16.94
C VAL A 497 27.99 -20.29 -16.54
N LEU A 498 28.19 -19.69 -15.38
CA LEU A 498 27.51 -18.48 -14.94
C LEU A 498 28.46 -17.31 -15.12
N SER A 499 28.05 -16.26 -15.83
CA SER A 499 28.76 -14.99 -15.92
C SER A 499 27.90 -13.87 -15.38
N ARG A 500 28.43 -13.08 -14.46
CA ARG A 500 27.80 -11.89 -13.91
C ARG A 500 28.46 -10.65 -14.51
N GLN A 501 27.64 -9.72 -15.01
CA GLN A 501 28.08 -8.42 -15.49
C GLN A 501 27.27 -7.35 -14.75
N GLY A 502 27.85 -6.73 -13.72
CA GLY A 502 27.11 -5.84 -12.83
C GLY A 502 26.06 -6.57 -11.98
N GLU A 503 24.78 -6.21 -12.11
CA GLU A 503 23.65 -6.86 -11.43
C GLU A 503 22.99 -7.96 -12.28
N ASP A 504 23.26 -8.02 -13.58
CA ASP A 504 22.66 -9.00 -14.48
C ASP A 504 23.44 -10.32 -14.49
N PHE A 505 22.71 -11.44 -14.61
CA PHE A 505 23.29 -12.78 -14.68
C PHE A 505 23.02 -13.43 -16.03
N HIS A 506 24.05 -14.06 -16.60
CA HIS A 506 23.93 -14.89 -17.79
C HIS A 506 24.42 -16.30 -17.47
N LEU A 507 23.62 -17.34 -17.73
CA LEU A 507 24.01 -18.73 -17.55
C LEU A 507 23.85 -19.52 -18.85
N GLU A 508 24.86 -20.33 -19.18
CA GLU A 508 24.85 -21.25 -20.32
C GLU A 508 24.48 -22.68 -19.88
N HIS A 509 23.72 -23.40 -20.72
CA HIS A 509 23.26 -24.77 -20.50
C HIS A 509 22.63 -25.00 -19.12
N ALA A 510 21.73 -24.10 -18.72
CA ALA A 510 21.17 -24.10 -17.37
C ALA A 510 19.98 -25.06 -17.20
N SER A 511 19.80 -25.56 -15.98
CA SER A 511 18.63 -26.29 -15.50
C SER A 511 17.99 -25.51 -14.35
N ILE A 512 16.67 -25.32 -14.40
CA ILE A 512 15.92 -24.47 -13.47
C ILE A 512 14.76 -25.26 -12.89
N THR A 513 14.59 -25.20 -11.57
CA THR A 513 13.42 -25.76 -10.86
C THR A 513 13.13 -25.02 -9.55
N SER A 514 11.88 -25.00 -9.08
CA SER A 514 11.53 -24.57 -7.71
C SER A 514 11.44 -25.73 -6.74
N CYS A 515 11.67 -26.95 -7.21
CA CYS A 515 11.56 -28.16 -6.40
C CYS A 515 12.89 -28.44 -5.72
N GLU A 516 12.89 -28.60 -4.40
CA GLU A 516 14.09 -28.92 -3.61
C GLU A 516 14.48 -30.41 -3.61
N LEU A 517 13.67 -31.27 -4.25
CA LEU A 517 13.93 -32.70 -4.35
C LEU A 517 15.10 -33.02 -5.29
N GLU A 518 15.90 -34.03 -4.97
CA GLU A 518 16.98 -34.54 -5.84
C GLU A 518 16.48 -34.90 -7.24
N GLN A 519 15.26 -35.46 -7.34
CA GLN A 519 14.55 -35.63 -8.59
C GLN A 519 13.36 -34.65 -8.60
N PRO A 520 13.52 -33.46 -9.20
CA PRO A 520 12.47 -32.45 -9.16
C PRO A 520 11.27 -32.91 -9.97
N HIS A 521 10.06 -32.55 -9.52
CA HIS A 521 8.84 -32.87 -10.26
C HIS A 521 8.86 -32.25 -11.66
N TYR A 522 9.41 -31.05 -11.82
CA TYR A 522 9.62 -30.44 -13.12
C TYR A 522 10.99 -29.76 -13.17
N ARG A 523 11.55 -29.64 -14.37
CA ARG A 523 12.74 -28.82 -14.61
C ARG A 523 12.71 -28.22 -16.01
N LEU A 524 13.28 -27.03 -16.15
CA LEU A 524 13.50 -26.39 -17.44
C LEU A 524 14.98 -26.51 -17.77
N GLU A 525 15.33 -27.21 -18.84
CA GLU A 525 16.69 -27.18 -19.40
C GLU A 525 16.72 -26.08 -20.47
N VAL A 526 17.70 -25.19 -20.44
CA VAL A 526 17.78 -24.02 -21.31
C VAL A 526 19.19 -23.90 -21.89
N GLU A 527 19.30 -23.49 -23.14
CA GLU A 527 20.59 -23.27 -23.80
C GLU A 527 21.29 -22.04 -23.20
N ALA A 528 20.52 -20.98 -22.91
CA ALA A 528 20.99 -19.82 -22.17
C ALA A 528 19.88 -19.18 -21.31
N LEU A 529 20.26 -18.52 -20.23
CA LEU A 529 19.40 -17.82 -19.29
C LEU A 529 19.98 -16.42 -19.04
N ASP A 530 19.22 -15.38 -19.35
CA ASP A 530 19.52 -14.00 -18.96
C ASP A 530 18.58 -13.57 -17.83
N PHE A 531 19.12 -13.19 -16.69
CA PHE A 531 18.38 -12.69 -15.55
C PHE A 531 18.64 -11.19 -15.41
N TYR A 532 17.61 -10.38 -15.66
CA TYR A 532 17.63 -8.94 -15.47
C TYR A 532 16.93 -8.62 -14.15
N VAL A 533 17.70 -8.18 -13.15
CA VAL A 533 17.20 -7.92 -11.79
C VAL A 533 16.08 -6.87 -11.84
N ASP A 534 15.00 -7.09 -11.08
CA ASP A 534 13.80 -6.24 -11.02
C ASP A 534 13.03 -5.97 -12.35
N ASP A 535 13.39 -6.66 -13.44
CA ASP A 535 12.69 -6.55 -14.73
C ASP A 535 12.12 -7.89 -15.22
N ARG A 536 12.98 -8.85 -15.59
CA ARG A 536 12.57 -10.11 -16.24
C ARG A 536 13.65 -11.18 -16.27
N VAL A 537 13.24 -12.42 -16.46
CA VAL A 537 14.09 -13.56 -16.80
C VAL A 537 13.82 -13.99 -18.23
N VAL A 538 14.86 -14.13 -19.05
CA VAL A 538 14.77 -14.56 -20.44
C VAL A 538 15.48 -15.89 -20.61
N LEU A 539 14.73 -16.91 -21.01
CA LEU A 539 15.22 -18.26 -21.23
C LEU A 539 15.27 -18.54 -22.73
N HIS A 540 16.41 -19.03 -23.21
CA HIS A 540 16.66 -19.36 -24.61
C HIS A 540 16.75 -20.89 -24.80
N GLY A 541 16.11 -21.42 -25.84
CA GLY A 541 16.18 -22.85 -26.16
C GLY A 541 15.59 -23.74 -25.06
N VAL A 542 14.44 -23.38 -24.51
CA VAL A 542 13.82 -24.03 -23.35
C VAL A 542 13.28 -25.42 -23.68
N LEU A 543 13.60 -26.38 -22.84
CA LEU A 543 13.12 -27.75 -22.81
C LEU A 543 12.42 -28.01 -21.48
N TYR A 544 11.10 -28.16 -21.52
CA TYR A 544 10.30 -28.45 -20.33
C TYR A 544 10.27 -29.96 -20.08
N TYR A 545 10.71 -30.37 -18.88
CA TYR A 545 10.58 -31.74 -18.39
C TYR A 545 9.63 -31.81 -17.21
N GLU A 546 8.80 -32.86 -17.24
CA GLU A 546 7.96 -33.29 -16.14
C GLU A 546 8.46 -34.65 -15.65
N GLY A 547 9.15 -34.67 -14.52
CA GLY A 547 9.96 -35.79 -14.07
C GLY A 547 11.03 -36.12 -15.10
N GLN A 548 10.88 -37.25 -15.78
CA GLN A 548 11.77 -37.67 -16.89
C GLN A 548 11.15 -37.44 -18.27
N LEU A 549 9.87 -37.06 -18.36
CA LEU A 549 9.16 -36.89 -19.61
C LEU A 549 9.37 -35.49 -20.17
N ARG A 550 9.92 -35.38 -21.37
CA ARG A 550 10.05 -34.13 -22.10
C ARG A 550 8.69 -33.74 -22.72
N LEU A 551 8.06 -32.66 -22.25
CA LEU A 551 6.73 -32.25 -22.74
C LEU A 551 6.80 -31.23 -23.89
N ALA A 552 7.69 -30.24 -23.81
CA ALA A 552 7.69 -29.12 -24.76
C ALA A 552 9.09 -28.57 -25.02
N ARG A 553 9.31 -28.05 -26.23
CA ARG A 553 10.45 -27.20 -26.59
C ARG A 553 9.95 -25.82 -27.01
N LEU A 554 10.45 -24.78 -26.37
CA LEU A 554 10.15 -23.38 -26.69
C LEU A 554 11.46 -22.70 -27.12
N PRO A 555 11.47 -21.94 -28.22
CA PRO A 555 12.69 -21.26 -28.67
C PRO A 555 13.12 -20.15 -27.69
N LYS A 556 12.16 -19.48 -27.05
CA LYS A 556 12.39 -18.42 -26.07
C LYS A 556 11.21 -18.37 -25.10
N LEU A 557 11.47 -18.12 -23.81
CA LEU A 557 10.47 -17.88 -22.78
C LEU A 557 10.89 -16.67 -21.95
N THR A 558 10.01 -15.69 -21.80
CA THR A 558 10.28 -14.51 -20.96
C THR A 558 9.32 -14.48 -19.77
N ILE A 559 9.89 -14.44 -18.57
CA ILE A 559 9.19 -14.41 -17.30
C ILE A 559 9.36 -12.98 -16.73
N PRO A 560 8.32 -12.14 -16.77
CA PRO A 560 8.39 -10.80 -16.19
C PRO A 560 8.43 -10.91 -14.65
N LEU A 561 9.21 -10.04 -14.00
CA LEU A 561 9.27 -9.95 -12.54
C LEU A 561 8.27 -8.90 -12.00
N LYS A 562 7.78 -7.95 -12.82
CA LYS A 562 6.83 -6.91 -12.37
C LYS A 562 5.41 -7.47 -12.12
N GLU A 563 4.72 -6.95 -11.07
CA GLU A 563 3.43 -7.44 -10.54
C GLU A 563 2.28 -7.55 -11.57
N ASP A 564 2.34 -6.79 -12.65
CA ASP A 564 1.21 -6.62 -13.60
C ASP A 564 1.14 -7.70 -14.69
N GLU A 565 2.12 -8.61 -14.76
CA GLU A 565 2.29 -9.52 -15.91
C GLU A 565 2.38 -10.98 -15.48
N GLY A 566 1.22 -11.64 -15.35
CA GLY A 566 1.17 -13.08 -15.13
C GLY A 566 1.63 -13.88 -16.35
N PHE A 567 2.40 -14.95 -16.11
CA PHE A 567 2.62 -15.99 -17.10
C PHE A 567 1.49 -17.02 -17.05
N GLU A 568 0.85 -17.30 -18.18
CA GLU A 568 -0.23 -18.29 -18.28
C GLU A 568 0.22 -19.49 -19.10
N LEU A 569 0.12 -20.68 -18.51
CA LEU A 569 0.33 -21.94 -19.22
C LEU A 569 -0.88 -22.27 -20.11
N PRO A 570 -0.70 -23.12 -21.14
CA PRO A 570 -1.80 -23.51 -22.01
C PRO A 570 -2.98 -24.09 -21.24
N LYS A 571 -4.19 -23.61 -21.52
CA LYS A 571 -5.44 -24.09 -20.90
C LYS A 571 -6.11 -25.07 -21.84
N ILE A 572 -6.31 -26.29 -21.38
CA ILE A 572 -6.94 -27.35 -22.18
C ILE A 572 -8.29 -27.66 -21.56
N GLY A 573 -9.34 -27.65 -22.37
CA GLY A 573 -10.68 -27.87 -21.88
C GLY A 573 -11.64 -28.41 -22.91
N TRP A 574 -12.88 -28.54 -22.49
CA TRP A 574 -14.00 -28.88 -23.33
C TRP A 574 -15.14 -27.90 -23.05
N GLY A 575 -15.81 -27.40 -24.08
CA GLY A 575 -16.97 -26.53 -23.97
C GLY A 575 -18.10 -26.98 -24.89
N VAL A 576 -19.35 -26.69 -24.53
CA VAL A 576 -20.52 -27.03 -25.36
C VAL A 576 -20.47 -26.34 -26.72
N ARG A 577 -19.96 -25.10 -26.78
CA ARG A 577 -19.83 -24.33 -28.03
C ARG A 577 -18.50 -24.59 -28.73
N GLU A 578 -17.43 -24.75 -27.96
CA GLU A 578 -16.07 -24.87 -28.45
C GLU A 578 -15.68 -26.30 -28.86
N GLY A 579 -16.31 -27.32 -28.28
CA GLY A 579 -15.80 -28.69 -28.25
C GLY A 579 -14.53 -28.78 -27.39
N TRP A 580 -13.66 -29.74 -27.69
CA TRP A 580 -12.31 -29.74 -27.12
C TRP A 580 -11.55 -28.49 -27.57
N TYR A 581 -10.85 -27.84 -26.65
CA TYR A 581 -10.08 -26.64 -26.95
C TYR A 581 -8.76 -26.59 -26.22
N ILE A 582 -7.81 -25.88 -26.82
CA ILE A 582 -6.55 -25.47 -26.21
C ILE A 582 -6.39 -23.96 -26.42
N ARG A 583 -6.11 -23.24 -25.35
CA ARG A 583 -5.77 -21.81 -25.40
C ARG A 583 -4.32 -21.63 -25.01
N THR A 584 -3.56 -20.94 -25.83
CA THR A 584 -2.12 -20.75 -25.61
C THR A 584 -1.79 -19.27 -25.65
N VAL A 585 -1.15 -18.78 -24.59
CA VAL A 585 -0.68 -17.39 -24.51
C VAL A 585 0.83 -17.41 -24.44
N THR A 586 1.49 -16.62 -25.29
CA THR A 586 2.95 -16.47 -25.29
C THR A 586 3.30 -15.00 -25.11
N ASN A 587 3.98 -14.66 -24.02
CA ASN A 587 4.47 -13.31 -23.77
C ASN A 587 5.70 -13.02 -24.65
N TYR A 588 5.79 -11.80 -25.18
CA TYR A 588 6.98 -11.31 -25.86
C TYR A 588 7.25 -9.85 -25.46
N SER A 589 8.50 -9.41 -25.59
CA SER A 589 8.89 -8.02 -25.38
C SER A 589 9.88 -7.61 -26.46
N VAL A 590 9.69 -6.40 -26.98
CA VAL A 590 10.59 -5.75 -27.94
C VAL A 590 11.62 -4.90 -27.18
N ASN A 591 11.18 -4.17 -26.16
CA ASN A 591 12.01 -3.40 -25.22
C ASN A 591 11.24 -3.17 -23.90
N GLU A 592 11.83 -2.47 -22.94
CA GLU A 592 11.21 -2.17 -21.62
C GLU A 592 9.86 -1.44 -21.72
N ASN A 593 9.70 -0.63 -22.78
CA ASN A 593 8.52 0.17 -23.04
C ASN A 593 7.56 -0.48 -24.06
N SER A 594 7.84 -1.69 -24.56
CA SER A 594 7.09 -2.32 -25.64
C SER A 594 7.01 -3.82 -25.40
N ARG A 595 5.83 -4.27 -24.97
CA ARG A 595 5.58 -5.64 -24.50
C ARG A 595 4.22 -6.13 -24.97
N GLY A 596 4.05 -7.44 -25.11
CA GLY A 596 2.81 -8.00 -25.62
C GLY A 596 2.63 -9.49 -25.39
N LYS A 597 1.47 -9.97 -25.82
CA LYS A 597 1.01 -11.35 -25.74
C LYS A 597 0.55 -11.81 -27.12
N LEU A 598 0.97 -12.99 -27.53
CA LEU A 598 0.42 -13.71 -28.67
C LEU A 598 -0.60 -14.72 -28.15
N LEU A 599 -1.79 -14.73 -28.71
CA LEU A 599 -2.86 -15.67 -28.40
C LEU A 599 -3.00 -16.64 -29.57
N LEU A 600 -2.87 -17.93 -29.29
CA LEU A 600 -3.00 -19.01 -30.27
C LEU A 600 -3.93 -20.06 -29.69
N ASP A 601 -5.18 -20.01 -30.15
CA ASP A 601 -6.25 -20.81 -29.62
C ASP A 601 -6.75 -21.78 -30.70
N TYR A 602 -7.17 -22.96 -30.28
CA TYR A 602 -7.82 -23.92 -31.16
C TYR A 602 -9.05 -24.48 -30.46
N PHE A 603 -10.19 -24.36 -31.13
CA PHE A 603 -11.48 -24.91 -30.70
C PHE A 603 -11.90 -25.98 -31.72
N GLN A 604 -12.27 -27.17 -31.27
CA GLN A 604 -12.65 -28.27 -32.16
C GLN A 604 -13.85 -27.91 -33.05
N LEU A 605 -14.87 -27.27 -32.47
CA LEU A 605 -16.12 -26.90 -33.16
C LEU A 605 -16.06 -25.52 -33.80
N LEU A 606 -15.40 -24.55 -33.17
CA LEU A 606 -15.30 -23.18 -33.71
C LEU A 606 -14.11 -23.01 -34.65
N GLY A 607 -13.07 -23.83 -34.58
CA GLY A 607 -11.87 -23.69 -35.41
C GLY A 607 -10.72 -22.96 -34.71
N PRO A 608 -9.65 -22.64 -35.47
CA PRO A 608 -8.49 -21.94 -34.94
C PRO A 608 -8.80 -20.45 -34.71
N ALA A 609 -8.14 -19.87 -33.73
CA ALA A 609 -8.12 -18.44 -33.49
C ALA A 609 -6.71 -17.96 -33.18
N MET A 610 -6.44 -16.71 -33.53
CA MET A 610 -5.17 -16.07 -33.24
C MET A 610 -5.38 -14.62 -32.86
N GLY A 611 -4.50 -14.11 -32.02
CA GLY A 611 -4.53 -12.71 -31.64
C GLY A 611 -3.20 -12.20 -31.14
N ILE A 612 -3.13 -10.89 -31.06
CA ILE A 612 -2.01 -10.14 -30.52
C ILE A 612 -2.56 -9.08 -29.59
N SER A 613 -1.98 -8.98 -28.40
CA SER A 613 -2.17 -7.85 -27.49
C SER A 613 -0.80 -7.21 -27.28
N HIS A 614 -0.69 -5.91 -27.42
CA HIS A 614 0.56 -5.18 -27.35
C HIS A 614 0.36 -3.87 -26.59
N ARG A 615 1.31 -3.54 -25.73
CA ARG A 615 1.31 -2.36 -24.87
C ARG A 615 2.58 -1.57 -25.11
N LEU A 616 2.42 -0.29 -25.41
CA LEU A 616 3.48 0.68 -25.63
C LEU A 616 3.44 1.73 -24.52
N GLY A 617 4.49 1.78 -23.72
CA GLY A 617 4.75 2.81 -22.73
C GLY A 617 5.55 3.98 -23.30
N PHE A 618 5.18 5.18 -22.90
CA PHE A 618 5.89 6.43 -23.12
C PHE A 618 5.97 7.15 -21.75
N ASP A 619 6.89 8.11 -21.57
CA ASP A 619 7.12 8.81 -20.30
C ASP A 619 5.83 9.29 -19.59
N ARG A 620 4.82 9.71 -20.36
CA ARG A 620 3.54 10.22 -19.87
C ARG A 620 2.33 9.66 -20.61
N ALA A 621 2.48 8.54 -21.32
CA ALA A 621 1.38 7.93 -22.05
C ALA A 621 1.54 6.41 -22.17
N GLU A 622 0.44 5.71 -22.32
CA GLU A 622 0.36 4.27 -22.52
C GLU A 622 -0.65 4.00 -23.63
N LEU A 623 -0.26 3.17 -24.60
CA LEU A 623 -1.10 2.74 -25.71
C LEU A 623 -1.23 1.21 -25.67
N ASP A 624 -2.45 0.74 -25.44
CA ASP A 624 -2.84 -0.67 -25.52
C ASP A 624 -3.48 -0.94 -26.88
N LEU A 625 -3.01 -1.98 -27.56
CA LEU A 625 -3.48 -2.44 -28.86
C LEU A 625 -3.84 -3.93 -28.72
N SER A 626 -5.03 -4.34 -29.15
CA SER A 626 -5.36 -5.75 -29.25
C SER A 626 -6.14 -6.07 -30.52
N ALA A 627 -5.80 -7.20 -31.13
CA ALA A 627 -6.49 -7.77 -32.27
C ALA A 627 -6.64 -9.27 -32.06
N TYR A 628 -7.81 -9.81 -32.36
CA TYR A 628 -8.11 -11.23 -32.19
C TYR A 628 -9.09 -11.66 -33.29
N GLU A 629 -8.75 -12.73 -33.99
CA GLU A 629 -9.54 -13.31 -35.06
C GLU A 629 -9.83 -14.78 -34.75
N LEU A 630 -11.10 -15.18 -34.86
CA LEU A 630 -11.56 -16.56 -34.75
C LEU A 630 -12.11 -17.00 -36.11
N PHE A 631 -11.47 -17.98 -36.73
CA PHE A 631 -11.92 -18.58 -37.99
C PHE A 631 -13.05 -19.57 -37.73
N ASN A 632 -14.24 -19.02 -37.54
CA ASN A 632 -15.42 -19.71 -37.03
C ASN A 632 -15.98 -20.73 -38.04
N ARG A 633 -15.67 -22.01 -37.84
CA ARG A 633 -16.14 -23.14 -38.66
C ARG A 633 -17.65 -23.35 -38.56
N SER A 634 -18.25 -23.03 -37.42
CA SER A 634 -19.68 -23.29 -37.17
C SER A 634 -20.57 -22.35 -38.00
N THR A 635 -20.11 -21.13 -38.25
CA THR A 635 -20.82 -20.09 -39.00
C THR A 635 -20.20 -19.83 -40.37
N SER A 636 -19.06 -20.45 -40.68
CA SER A 636 -18.26 -20.15 -41.88
C SER A 636 -17.89 -18.67 -42.01
N SER A 637 -17.66 -17.99 -40.88
CA SER A 637 -17.28 -16.58 -40.78
C SER A 637 -15.93 -16.41 -40.08
N VAL A 638 -15.38 -15.19 -40.10
CA VAL A 638 -14.24 -14.80 -39.26
C VAL A 638 -14.75 -13.80 -38.23
N ASP A 639 -14.78 -14.20 -36.96
CA ASP A 639 -15.16 -13.31 -35.88
C ASP A 639 -13.94 -12.47 -35.48
N THR A 640 -14.04 -11.15 -35.59
CA THR A 640 -12.93 -10.21 -35.40
C THR A 640 -13.19 -9.33 -34.19
N THR A 641 -12.18 -9.13 -33.34
CA THR A 641 -12.19 -8.16 -32.25
C THR A 641 -10.95 -7.30 -32.31
N LEU A 642 -11.12 -5.98 -32.36
CA LEU A 642 -10.03 -5.00 -32.28
C LEU A 642 -10.29 -4.07 -31.08
N GLN A 643 -9.26 -3.79 -30.29
CA GLN A 643 -9.34 -2.79 -29.23
C GLN A 643 -8.11 -1.89 -29.26
N LEU A 644 -8.33 -0.60 -29.09
CA LEU A 644 -7.30 0.41 -28.96
C LEU A 644 -7.60 1.18 -27.68
N GLY A 645 -6.61 1.37 -26.81
CA GLY A 645 -6.72 2.12 -25.58
C GLY A 645 -5.56 3.10 -25.45
N LEU A 646 -5.83 4.37 -25.22
CA LEU A 646 -4.83 5.40 -24.92
C LEU A 646 -5.09 5.92 -23.52
N LYS A 647 -4.06 5.96 -22.69
CA LYS A 647 -4.05 6.72 -21.44
C LYS A 647 -2.87 7.67 -21.48
N ALA A 648 -3.08 8.95 -21.21
CA ALA A 648 -2.01 9.93 -21.21
C ALA A 648 -2.17 10.92 -20.06
N GLN A 649 -1.05 11.39 -19.53
CA GLN A 649 -0.98 12.42 -18.51
C GLN A 649 -0.01 13.53 -18.94
N PRO A 650 -0.36 14.37 -19.95
CA PRO A 650 0.58 15.28 -20.59
C PRO A 650 1.20 16.31 -19.62
N GLU A 651 0.41 16.79 -18.66
CA GLU A 651 0.81 17.73 -17.62
C GLU A 651 0.26 17.28 -16.25
N ASP A 652 0.88 17.74 -15.17
CA ASP A 652 0.41 17.41 -13.81
C ASP A 652 -1.03 17.90 -13.61
N GLY A 653 -1.88 16.97 -13.19
CA GLY A 653 -3.31 17.24 -13.02
C GLY A 653 -4.14 17.16 -14.29
N LEU A 654 -3.57 16.89 -15.48
CA LEU A 654 -4.34 16.61 -16.70
C LEU A 654 -4.21 15.14 -17.10
N SER A 655 -5.29 14.38 -17.07
CA SER A 655 -5.37 13.03 -17.63
C SER A 655 -6.30 12.98 -18.84
N LEU A 656 -5.91 12.18 -19.82
CA LEU A 656 -6.61 11.91 -21.05
C LEU A 656 -6.76 10.39 -21.19
N GLY A 657 -7.93 9.93 -21.58
CA GLY A 657 -8.19 8.55 -21.94
C GLY A 657 -8.93 8.49 -23.26
N GLY A 658 -8.53 7.59 -24.15
CA GLY A 658 -9.22 7.33 -25.40
C GLY A 658 -9.37 5.83 -25.59
N GLY A 659 -10.46 5.39 -26.22
CA GLY A 659 -10.67 3.99 -26.48
C GLY A 659 -11.50 3.75 -27.72
N TYR A 660 -11.14 2.72 -28.48
CA TYR A 660 -11.92 2.21 -29.59
C TYR A 660 -12.05 0.70 -29.44
N THR A 661 -13.25 0.17 -29.66
CA THR A 661 -13.51 -1.27 -29.71
C THR A 661 -14.37 -1.57 -30.92
N TYR A 662 -13.91 -2.53 -31.71
CA TYR A 662 -14.61 -3.07 -32.86
C TYR A 662 -14.81 -4.56 -32.65
N ARG A 663 -16.01 -5.06 -32.88
CA ARG A 663 -16.31 -6.49 -32.87
C ARG A 663 -17.21 -6.82 -34.06
N ASP A 664 -16.81 -7.81 -34.84
CA ASP A 664 -17.63 -8.42 -35.87
C ASP A 664 -17.76 -9.90 -35.51
N TYR A 665 -18.97 -10.37 -35.30
CA TYR A 665 -19.22 -11.73 -34.82
C TYR A 665 -20.62 -12.21 -35.20
N VAL A 666 -20.81 -13.53 -35.28
CA VAL A 666 -22.12 -14.11 -35.50
C VAL A 666 -22.72 -14.58 -34.16
N SER A 667 -23.83 -13.97 -33.75
CA SER A 667 -24.58 -14.35 -32.55
C SER A 667 -25.93 -14.92 -32.92
N LEU A 668 -26.25 -16.12 -32.41
CA LEU A 668 -27.53 -16.82 -32.69
C LEU A 668 -27.84 -16.96 -34.19
N GLY A 669 -26.81 -17.04 -35.04
CA GLY A 669 -26.97 -17.12 -36.50
C GLY A 669 -27.15 -15.77 -37.21
N THR A 670 -27.20 -14.66 -36.48
CA THR A 670 -27.26 -13.31 -37.05
C THR A 670 -25.88 -12.65 -36.98
N PRO A 671 -25.34 -12.15 -38.10
CA PRO A 671 -24.17 -11.27 -38.07
C PRO A 671 -24.45 -10.07 -37.20
N SER A 672 -23.45 -9.65 -36.43
CA SER A 672 -23.55 -8.51 -35.53
C SER A 672 -22.23 -7.77 -35.51
N GLU A 673 -22.31 -6.46 -35.65
CA GLU A 673 -21.16 -5.57 -35.64
C GLU A 673 -21.31 -4.56 -34.50
N GLU A 674 -20.32 -4.46 -33.62
CA GLU A 674 -20.29 -3.52 -32.50
C GLU A 674 -19.10 -2.57 -32.62
N ARG A 675 -19.37 -1.26 -32.56
CA ARG A 675 -18.37 -0.19 -32.53
C ARG A 675 -18.57 0.66 -31.29
N THR A 676 -17.55 0.71 -30.44
CA THR A 676 -17.53 1.57 -29.25
C THR A 676 -16.40 2.57 -29.33
N TYR A 677 -16.71 3.85 -29.18
CA TYR A 677 -15.75 4.94 -29.04
C TYR A 677 -15.88 5.51 -27.64
N SER A 678 -14.75 5.77 -26.99
CA SER A 678 -14.72 6.40 -25.67
C SER A 678 -13.62 7.45 -25.61
N LEU A 679 -13.91 8.54 -24.89
CA LEU A 679 -12.98 9.62 -24.63
C LEU A 679 -13.23 10.10 -23.20
N SER A 680 -12.16 10.30 -22.44
CA SER A 680 -12.19 10.87 -21.11
C SER A 680 -11.10 11.92 -20.97
N LEU A 681 -11.41 12.98 -20.23
CA LEU A 681 -10.52 14.10 -19.96
C LEU A 681 -10.78 14.52 -18.52
N GLN A 682 -9.75 14.51 -17.68
CA GLN A 682 -9.84 15.05 -16.32
C GLN A 682 -8.76 16.09 -16.13
N ARG A 683 -9.13 17.26 -15.62
CA ARG A 683 -8.23 18.36 -15.30
C ARG A 683 -8.44 18.77 -13.86
N ARG A 684 -7.41 18.65 -13.03
CA ARG A 684 -7.37 19.08 -11.64
C ARG A 684 -6.34 20.19 -11.48
N VAL A 685 -6.81 21.36 -11.09
CA VAL A 685 -5.99 22.53 -10.74
C VAL A 685 -6.34 22.97 -9.31
N ALA A 686 -5.47 23.78 -8.68
CA ALA A 686 -5.60 24.13 -7.26
C ALA A 686 -6.99 24.69 -6.83
N LYS A 687 -7.72 25.33 -7.75
CA LYS A 687 -9.06 25.91 -7.49
C LYS A 687 -10.13 25.37 -8.43
N GLY A 688 -9.92 24.23 -9.07
CA GLY A 688 -10.96 23.66 -9.90
C GLY A 688 -10.69 22.27 -10.45
N THR A 689 -11.77 21.59 -10.73
CA THR A 689 -11.80 20.27 -11.35
C THR A 689 -12.70 20.34 -12.58
N SER A 690 -12.25 19.76 -13.68
CA SER A 690 -13.05 19.55 -14.89
C SER A 690 -12.95 18.09 -15.27
N ASP A 691 -14.09 17.46 -15.49
CA ASP A 691 -14.20 16.07 -15.91
C ASP A 691 -15.10 16.02 -17.14
N PHE A 692 -14.62 15.43 -18.22
CA PHE A 692 -15.38 15.19 -19.43
C PHE A 692 -15.29 13.71 -19.77
N SER A 693 -16.43 13.12 -20.14
CA SER A 693 -16.49 11.74 -20.60
C SER A 693 -17.45 11.65 -21.79
N PHE A 694 -17.05 10.95 -22.82
CA PHE A 694 -17.86 10.63 -23.97
C PHE A 694 -17.77 9.14 -24.26
N SER A 695 -18.90 8.51 -24.55
CA SER A 695 -18.97 7.12 -25.02
C SER A 695 -20.08 7.00 -26.04
N HIS A 696 -19.75 6.44 -27.20
CA HIS A 696 -20.70 6.13 -28.26
C HIS A 696 -20.56 4.67 -28.64
N ARG A 697 -21.63 3.90 -28.46
CA ARG A 697 -21.70 2.50 -28.86
C ARG A 697 -22.79 2.34 -29.91
N ARG A 698 -22.44 1.71 -31.02
CA ARG A 698 -23.37 1.28 -32.06
C ARG A 698 -23.25 -0.23 -32.21
N THR A 699 -24.37 -0.93 -32.20
CA THR A 699 -24.44 -2.36 -32.46
C THR A 699 -25.40 -2.54 -33.64
N ASP A 700 -24.86 -2.89 -34.80
CA ASP A 700 -25.64 -3.24 -35.99
C ASP A 700 -25.94 -4.75 -35.92
N SER A 701 -27.21 -5.14 -35.82
CA SER A 701 -27.62 -6.54 -35.62
C SER A 701 -29.06 -6.77 -36.11
N ALA A 702 -29.73 -7.86 -35.70
CA ALA A 702 -31.15 -8.03 -35.99
C ALA A 702 -32.04 -6.90 -35.43
N ALA A 703 -31.58 -6.26 -34.35
CA ALA A 703 -32.15 -5.02 -33.84
C ALA A 703 -30.99 -4.04 -33.58
N ASP A 704 -30.84 -3.06 -34.46
CA ASP A 704 -29.79 -2.06 -34.33
C ASP A 704 -29.93 -1.32 -33.00
N SER A 705 -28.82 -0.97 -32.37
CA SER A 705 -28.87 -0.15 -31.16
C SER A 705 -27.77 0.88 -31.13
N VAL A 706 -28.12 2.07 -30.63
CA VAL A 706 -27.19 3.18 -30.47
C VAL A 706 -27.32 3.72 -29.05
N LEU A 707 -26.20 3.75 -28.35
CA LEU A 707 -26.07 4.35 -27.03
C LEU A 707 -24.98 5.42 -27.07
N THR A 708 -25.38 6.68 -26.95
CA THR A 708 -24.44 7.81 -26.83
C THR A 708 -24.58 8.44 -25.47
N THR A 709 -23.46 8.67 -24.80
CA THR A 709 -23.39 9.40 -23.54
C THR A 709 -22.27 10.42 -23.61
N ALA A 710 -22.56 11.65 -23.23
CA ALA A 710 -21.55 12.68 -23.01
C ALA A 710 -21.81 13.32 -21.66
N THR A 711 -20.79 13.50 -20.84
CA THR A 711 -20.90 14.22 -19.57
C THR A 711 -19.76 15.20 -19.43
N LEU A 712 -20.07 16.37 -18.89
CA LEU A 712 -19.12 17.42 -18.54
C LEU A 712 -19.45 17.86 -17.12
N ARG A 713 -18.48 17.81 -16.22
CA ARG A 713 -18.59 18.35 -14.88
C ARG A 713 -17.45 19.32 -14.65
N HIS A 714 -17.76 20.49 -14.13
CA HIS A 714 -16.78 21.50 -13.79
C HIS A 714 -17.13 22.08 -12.43
N SER A 715 -16.12 22.22 -11.56
CA SER A 715 -16.26 22.93 -10.29
C SER A 715 -15.04 23.81 -10.14
N SER A 716 -15.22 25.10 -9.90
CA SER A 716 -14.13 26.02 -9.63
C SER A 716 -14.49 27.04 -8.56
N THR A 717 -13.48 27.62 -7.92
CA THR A 717 -13.65 28.71 -6.95
C THR A 717 -13.02 29.97 -7.50
N VAL A 718 -13.85 30.99 -7.74
CA VAL A 718 -13.47 32.31 -8.23
C VAL A 718 -13.45 33.30 -7.06
N ALA A 719 -12.40 34.13 -7.00
CA ALA A 719 -12.21 35.14 -5.95
C ALA A 719 -12.24 34.60 -4.50
N ASP A 720 -11.99 33.29 -4.30
CA ASP A 720 -11.99 32.59 -2.99
C ASP A 720 -13.32 32.63 -2.21
N VAL A 721 -14.39 33.09 -2.84
CA VAL A 721 -15.72 33.24 -2.22
C VAL A 721 -16.82 32.66 -3.09
N ILE A 722 -16.65 32.67 -4.42
CA ILE A 722 -17.69 32.22 -5.37
C ILE A 722 -17.34 30.83 -5.88
N ARG A 723 -18.10 29.82 -5.49
CA ARG A 723 -18.01 28.47 -6.05
C ARG A 723 -18.90 28.37 -7.29
N LEU A 724 -18.27 28.20 -8.45
CA LEU A 724 -18.92 27.92 -9.72
C LEU A 724 -18.98 26.40 -9.92
N THR A 725 -20.14 25.88 -10.29
CA THR A 725 -20.33 24.48 -10.68
C THR A 725 -21.09 24.44 -11.99
N ALA A 726 -20.66 23.62 -12.93
CA ALA A 726 -21.37 23.36 -14.17
C ALA A 726 -21.41 21.85 -14.44
N ASP A 727 -22.59 21.32 -14.70
CA ASP A 727 -22.85 19.92 -15.03
C ASP A 727 -23.64 19.89 -16.33
N GLY A 728 -23.11 19.22 -17.35
CA GLY A 728 -23.77 18.95 -18.62
C GLY A 728 -23.81 17.45 -18.86
N SER A 729 -24.93 16.93 -19.34
CA SER A 729 -25.01 15.54 -19.78
C SER A 729 -25.91 15.40 -20.99
N TYR A 730 -25.51 14.57 -21.94
CA TYR A 730 -26.31 14.11 -23.05
C TYR A 730 -26.41 12.59 -23.00
N ARG A 731 -27.60 12.05 -23.23
CA ARG A 731 -27.83 10.61 -23.31
C ARG A 731 -28.84 10.29 -24.41
N LEU A 732 -28.40 9.52 -25.39
CA LEU A 732 -29.23 8.92 -26.45
C LEU A 732 -29.19 7.40 -26.28
N ASN A 733 -30.35 6.76 -26.27
CA ASN A 733 -30.53 5.32 -26.30
C ASN A 733 -31.63 4.99 -27.32
N ARG A 734 -31.23 4.37 -28.43
CA ARG A 734 -32.11 3.93 -29.52
C ARG A 734 -31.97 2.43 -29.70
N VAL A 735 -33.09 1.74 -29.91
CA VAL A 735 -33.14 0.30 -30.22
C VAL A 735 -34.13 0.11 -31.38
N GLY A 736 -33.65 -0.35 -32.53
CA GLY A 736 -34.35 -0.29 -33.80
C GLY A 736 -34.65 1.16 -34.17
N ASP A 737 -35.89 1.42 -34.58
CA ASP A 737 -36.40 2.76 -34.85
C ASP A 737 -36.87 3.49 -33.57
N GLU A 738 -36.97 2.80 -32.44
CA GLU A 738 -37.54 3.37 -31.21
C GLU A 738 -36.48 4.11 -30.38
N VAL A 739 -36.73 5.39 -30.09
CA VAL A 739 -35.92 6.21 -29.19
C VAL A 739 -36.39 6.00 -27.74
N LYS A 740 -35.67 5.15 -26.99
CA LYS A 740 -35.96 4.91 -25.56
C LYS A 740 -35.63 6.11 -24.68
N GLN A 741 -34.61 6.88 -25.04
CA GLN A 741 -34.17 8.05 -24.27
C GLN A 741 -33.34 8.99 -25.15
N ASN A 742 -33.66 10.29 -25.20
CA ASN A 742 -32.84 11.31 -25.84
C ASN A 742 -32.92 12.60 -25.02
N VAL A 743 -31.96 12.81 -24.12
CA VAL A 743 -32.04 13.85 -23.09
C VAL A 743 -30.76 14.64 -22.98
N VAL A 744 -30.90 15.97 -22.93
CA VAL A 744 -29.86 16.92 -22.58
C VAL A 744 -30.18 17.52 -21.22
N ASN A 745 -29.22 17.48 -20.29
CA ASN A 745 -29.28 18.18 -19.01
C ASN A 745 -28.14 19.18 -18.95
N ILE A 746 -28.44 20.40 -18.52
CA ILE A 746 -27.48 21.47 -18.28
C ILE A 746 -27.80 22.08 -16.93
N ARG A 747 -26.79 22.24 -16.09
CA ARG A 747 -26.90 22.93 -14.80
C ARG A 747 -25.66 23.75 -14.60
N ALA A 748 -25.79 25.04 -14.36
CA ALA A 748 -24.71 25.92 -13.94
C ALA A 748 -25.15 26.66 -12.67
N ALA A 749 -24.30 26.71 -11.65
CA ALA A 749 -24.59 27.41 -10.41
C ALA A 749 -23.38 28.22 -9.94
N ALA A 750 -23.65 29.41 -9.39
CA ALA A 750 -22.68 30.23 -8.70
C ALA A 750 -23.14 30.41 -7.26
N ASN A 751 -22.33 29.97 -6.30
CA ASN A 751 -22.64 30.04 -4.87
C ASN A 751 -21.62 30.93 -4.16
N ALA A 752 -22.08 31.92 -3.40
CA ALA A 752 -21.23 32.81 -2.62
C ALA A 752 -21.77 32.95 -1.20
N SER A 753 -20.91 32.89 -0.18
CA SER A 753 -21.30 33.13 1.21
C SER A 753 -20.69 34.44 1.70
N VAL A 754 -21.54 35.41 2.09
CA VAL A 754 -21.12 36.74 2.56
C VAL A 754 -21.89 37.05 3.84
N SER A 755 -21.16 37.33 4.92
CA SER A 755 -21.74 37.71 6.23
C SER A 755 -22.78 36.71 6.77
N GLY A 756 -22.58 35.40 6.52
CA GLY A 756 -23.49 34.34 6.96
C GLY A 756 -24.71 34.12 6.06
N ILE A 757 -24.87 34.91 4.99
CA ILE A 757 -25.89 34.71 3.96
C ILE A 757 -25.26 34.00 2.77
N THR A 758 -25.91 32.95 2.29
CA THR A 758 -25.53 32.21 1.07
C THR A 758 -26.40 32.67 -0.09
N TYR A 759 -25.74 33.23 -1.11
CA TYR A 759 -26.33 33.61 -2.38
C TYR A 759 -26.04 32.52 -3.42
N THR A 760 -27.07 32.08 -4.11
CA THR A 760 -26.99 31.08 -5.19
C THR A 760 -27.64 31.65 -6.44
N ALA A 761 -26.92 31.69 -7.55
CA ALA A 761 -27.48 31.90 -8.87
C ALA A 761 -27.44 30.57 -9.64
N LEU A 762 -28.58 30.07 -10.08
CA LEU A 762 -28.76 28.80 -10.77
C LEU A 762 -29.31 29.04 -12.18
N PHE A 763 -28.72 28.35 -13.13
CA PHE A 763 -29.24 28.08 -14.46
C PHE A 763 -29.40 26.58 -14.58
N GLN A 764 -30.59 26.09 -14.87
CA GLN A 764 -30.83 24.66 -15.09
C GLN A 764 -31.79 24.48 -16.26
N GLU A 765 -31.48 23.51 -17.11
CA GLU A 765 -32.29 23.17 -18.27
C GLU A 765 -32.20 21.67 -18.54
N GLN A 766 -33.35 21.03 -18.70
CA GLN A 766 -33.48 19.64 -19.10
C GLN A 766 -34.42 19.57 -20.30
N ILE A 767 -33.97 18.94 -21.37
CA ILE A 767 -34.68 18.87 -22.66
C ILE A 767 -34.71 17.41 -23.09
N HIS A 768 -35.91 16.90 -23.37
CA HIS A 768 -36.12 15.68 -24.14
C HIS A 768 -36.19 16.09 -25.62
N ILE A 769 -35.33 15.51 -26.45
CA ILE A 769 -35.25 15.81 -27.88
C ILE A 769 -36.05 14.74 -28.62
N ASP A 770 -37.16 15.14 -29.21
CA ASP A 770 -37.94 14.28 -30.12
C ASP A 770 -37.31 14.31 -31.51
N GLU A 771 -37.35 13.20 -32.24
CA GLU A 771 -36.98 13.20 -33.66
C GLU A 771 -38.21 13.46 -34.53
N GLU A 772 -38.00 14.23 -35.60
CA GLU A 772 -39.03 14.62 -36.57
C GLU A 772 -39.52 13.35 -37.30
N GLY A 773 -40.68 12.82 -36.90
CA GLY A 773 -41.26 11.58 -37.45
C GLY A 773 -42.02 10.69 -36.44
N ASP A 774 -41.88 10.91 -35.14
CA ASP A 774 -42.50 10.08 -34.09
C ASP A 774 -44.02 10.30 -33.90
N ASP A 775 -44.64 11.24 -34.62
CA ASP A 775 -46.07 11.55 -34.50
C ASP A 775 -47.00 10.47 -35.12
N GLU A 776 -46.48 9.49 -35.88
CA GLU A 776 -47.30 8.49 -36.59
C GLU A 776 -47.15 7.03 -36.16
N SER A 777 -46.31 6.69 -35.16
CA SER A 777 -46.10 5.28 -34.77
C SER A 777 -46.44 4.92 -33.31
N GLY A 778 -47.68 4.43 -33.12
CA GLY A 778 -47.98 3.30 -32.23
C GLY A 778 -48.26 3.58 -30.74
N GLU A 779 -49.44 3.16 -30.30
CA GLU A 779 -49.80 2.89 -28.90
C GLU A 779 -48.72 2.06 -28.19
N GLY A 780 -47.87 2.66 -27.34
CA GLY A 780 -46.93 1.88 -26.54
C GLY A 780 -45.82 2.64 -25.83
N SER A 781 -45.41 3.81 -26.30
CA SER A 781 -44.40 4.61 -25.59
C SER A 781 -45.07 5.42 -24.46
N THR A 782 -44.60 5.28 -23.22
CA THR A 782 -45.04 6.17 -22.13
C THR A 782 -44.32 7.50 -22.34
N PRO A 783 -45.02 8.60 -22.68
CA PRO A 783 -44.35 9.86 -22.95
C PRO A 783 -43.62 10.35 -21.68
N PRO A 784 -42.49 11.06 -21.82
CA PRO A 784 -41.77 11.58 -20.68
C PRO A 784 -42.66 12.53 -19.86
N PRO A 785 -42.46 12.62 -18.52
CA PRO A 785 -43.31 13.44 -17.66
C PRO A 785 -43.27 14.94 -18.02
N PHE A 786 -42.22 15.38 -18.71
CA PHE A 786 -42.06 16.73 -19.27
C PHE A 786 -41.14 16.68 -20.50
N ARG A 787 -41.43 17.48 -21.53
CA ARG A 787 -40.59 17.66 -22.72
C ARG A 787 -39.42 18.59 -22.42
N GLN A 788 -39.67 19.69 -21.70
CA GLN A 788 -38.66 20.66 -21.30
C GLN A 788 -38.92 21.17 -19.88
N LEU A 789 -37.84 21.32 -19.09
CA LEU A 789 -37.85 21.99 -17.80
C LEU A 789 -36.70 22.98 -17.73
N ARG A 790 -36.99 24.26 -17.50
CA ARG A 790 -35.98 25.32 -17.42
C ARG A 790 -36.18 26.18 -16.16
N ARG A 791 -35.07 26.46 -15.47
CA ARG A 791 -34.94 27.36 -14.31
C ARG A 791 -33.81 28.35 -14.61
N ALA A 792 -34.12 29.50 -15.18
CA ALA A 792 -33.08 30.39 -15.72
C ALA A 792 -33.54 31.85 -15.85
N PRO A 793 -33.01 32.79 -15.04
CA PRO A 793 -32.19 32.56 -13.84
C PRO A 793 -33.06 32.17 -12.63
N GLU A 794 -32.50 31.44 -11.68
CA GLU A 794 -33.03 31.27 -10.32
C GLU A 794 -32.00 31.84 -9.33
N LEU A 795 -32.39 32.88 -8.61
CA LEU A 795 -31.57 33.56 -7.61
C LEU A 795 -32.12 33.24 -6.22
N THR A 796 -31.27 32.75 -5.33
CA THR A 796 -31.62 32.43 -3.95
C THR A 796 -30.69 33.17 -3.00
N ALA A 797 -31.23 33.77 -1.95
CA ALA A 797 -30.48 34.26 -0.79
C ALA A 797 -31.00 33.53 0.45
N SER A 798 -30.12 32.85 1.18
CA SER A 798 -30.53 32.06 2.34
C SER A 798 -29.59 32.24 3.53
N VAL A 799 -30.15 32.16 4.73
CA VAL A 799 -29.44 32.14 6.00
C VAL A 799 -30.08 31.05 6.85
N SER A 800 -29.29 30.17 7.46
CA SER A 800 -29.82 28.94 8.09
C SER A 800 -29.51 28.79 9.58
N GLN A 801 -28.70 29.69 10.17
CA GLN A 801 -28.28 29.60 11.57
C GLN A 801 -28.25 30.97 12.30
N LEU A 802 -29.35 31.73 12.25
CA LEU A 802 -29.50 32.93 13.07
C LEU A 802 -29.86 32.54 14.51
N LYS A 803 -28.96 32.79 15.47
CA LYS A 803 -29.27 32.58 16.89
C LYS A 803 -30.28 33.63 17.37
N ILE A 804 -31.35 33.20 18.04
CA ILE A 804 -32.34 34.10 18.66
C ILE A 804 -32.01 34.23 20.15
N GLY A 805 -31.21 35.24 20.51
CA GLY A 805 -30.81 35.49 21.90
C GLY A 805 -30.15 34.26 22.55
N ASN A 806 -30.56 33.95 23.79
CA ASN A 806 -30.12 32.76 24.52
C ASN A 806 -31.09 31.57 24.39
N LEU A 807 -32.11 31.67 23.54
CA LEU A 807 -33.04 30.56 23.33
C LEU A 807 -32.31 29.43 22.59
N PRO A 808 -32.63 28.16 22.87
CA PRO A 808 -32.09 27.01 22.14
C PRO A 808 -32.73 26.87 20.75
N VAL A 809 -33.01 27.99 20.06
CA VAL A 809 -33.69 28.02 18.76
C VAL A 809 -32.82 28.79 17.77
N THR A 810 -32.74 28.26 16.55
CA THR A 810 -32.10 28.91 15.41
C THR A 810 -33.16 29.27 14.38
N ALA A 811 -33.07 30.47 13.83
CA ALA A 811 -33.89 30.90 12.72
C ALA A 811 -33.14 30.77 11.39
N GLY A 812 -33.88 30.47 10.35
CA GLY A 812 -33.45 30.57 8.98
C GLY A 812 -34.43 31.41 8.17
N ALA A 813 -33.93 31.99 7.09
CA ALA A 813 -34.73 32.67 6.09
C ALA A 813 -34.17 32.37 4.70
N LYS A 814 -35.03 32.23 3.72
CA LYS A 814 -34.68 32.02 2.32
C LYS A 814 -35.59 32.89 1.46
N LEU A 815 -34.99 33.70 0.60
CA LEU A 815 -35.66 34.43 -0.46
C LEU A 815 -35.21 33.84 -1.79
N LEU A 816 -36.16 33.57 -2.67
CA LEU A 816 -35.92 33.03 -3.99
C LEU A 816 -36.69 33.85 -5.02
N PHE A 817 -36.05 34.12 -6.16
CA PHE A 817 -36.67 34.73 -7.32
C PHE A 817 -36.16 34.04 -8.57
N GLY A 818 -37.05 33.62 -9.47
CA GLY A 818 -36.60 33.02 -10.71
C GLY A 818 -37.64 32.98 -11.81
N VAL A 819 -37.18 32.68 -13.02
CA VAL A 819 -38.03 32.45 -14.20
C VAL A 819 -37.98 30.97 -14.55
N TYR A 820 -39.17 30.39 -14.68
CA TYR A 820 -39.38 28.96 -14.85
C TYR A 820 -40.21 28.71 -16.11
N ARG A 821 -39.84 27.65 -16.85
CA ARG A 821 -40.60 27.14 -17.99
C ARG A 821 -40.72 25.63 -17.84
N GLU A 822 -41.92 25.10 -17.99
CA GLU A 822 -42.22 23.67 -17.96
C GLU A 822 -43.12 23.35 -19.14
N ASP A 823 -42.67 22.43 -19.99
CA ASP A 823 -43.48 21.82 -21.03
C ASP A 823 -43.82 20.40 -20.57
N SER A 824 -45.07 20.17 -20.18
CA SER A 824 -45.51 18.90 -19.59
C SER A 824 -46.88 18.51 -20.10
N ILE A 825 -47.15 17.20 -20.15
CA ILE A 825 -48.48 16.69 -20.48
C ILE A 825 -49.39 16.88 -19.25
N ARG A 826 -50.51 17.57 -19.45
CA ARG A 826 -51.58 17.80 -18.47
C ARG A 826 -52.87 17.30 -19.08
N ASP A 827 -53.52 16.35 -18.42
CA ASP A 827 -54.77 15.75 -18.88
C ASP A 827 -54.72 15.23 -20.33
N GLY A 828 -53.55 14.70 -20.75
CA GLY A 828 -53.32 14.19 -22.11
C GLY A 828 -52.98 15.26 -23.15
N VAL A 829 -52.93 16.54 -22.78
CA VAL A 829 -52.57 17.66 -23.67
C VAL A 829 -51.21 18.23 -23.29
N LEU A 830 -50.35 18.44 -24.29
CA LEU A 830 -49.07 19.12 -24.10
C LEU A 830 -49.32 20.58 -23.71
N THR A 831 -48.91 20.97 -22.51
CA THR A 831 -49.14 22.33 -21.99
C THR A 831 -47.82 22.97 -21.59
N GLU A 832 -47.54 24.11 -22.21
CA GLU A 832 -46.38 24.93 -21.88
C GLU A 832 -46.76 26.00 -20.86
N VAL A 833 -46.05 26.03 -19.73
CA VAL A 833 -46.21 27.06 -18.70
C VAL A 833 -44.90 27.80 -18.53
N ALA A 834 -44.95 29.13 -18.64
CA ALA A 834 -43.85 30.03 -18.32
C ALA A 834 -44.29 31.04 -17.25
N SER A 835 -43.54 31.14 -16.16
CA SER A 835 -43.89 32.02 -15.04
C SER A 835 -42.64 32.49 -14.30
N SER A 836 -42.66 33.75 -13.86
CA SER A 836 -41.75 34.20 -12.83
C SER A 836 -42.30 33.81 -11.46
N LYS A 837 -41.43 33.39 -10.55
CA LYS A 837 -41.77 32.98 -9.19
C LYS A 837 -40.95 33.81 -8.20
N GLY A 838 -41.63 34.41 -7.23
CA GLY A 838 -41.02 34.92 -6.01
C GLY A 838 -41.39 34.01 -4.84
N GLU A 839 -40.43 33.59 -4.02
CA GLU A 839 -40.65 32.75 -2.84
C GLU A 839 -39.94 33.34 -1.63
N ALA A 840 -40.63 33.33 -0.49
CA ALA A 840 -40.07 33.65 0.81
C ALA A 840 -40.35 32.49 1.76
N GLU A 841 -39.32 32.00 2.42
CA GLU A 841 -39.39 30.93 3.41
C GLU A 841 -38.72 31.41 4.70
N ALA A 842 -39.41 31.21 5.83
CA ALA A 842 -38.87 31.40 7.17
C ALA A 842 -38.87 30.05 7.87
N SER A 843 -37.78 29.70 8.56
CA SER A 843 -37.66 28.47 9.31
C SER A 843 -37.19 28.72 10.74
N LEU A 844 -37.63 27.86 11.65
CA LEU A 844 -37.24 27.82 13.05
C LEU A 844 -36.83 26.39 13.35
N SER A 845 -35.65 26.19 13.92
CA SER A 845 -35.15 24.89 14.33
C SER A 845 -34.73 24.96 15.80
N LEU A 846 -35.37 24.14 16.63
CA LEU A 846 -35.01 23.90 18.01
C LEU A 846 -33.73 23.06 18.04
N ASN A 847 -32.66 23.58 18.63
CA ASN A 847 -31.45 22.83 18.92
C ASN A 847 -31.80 21.64 19.82
N THR A 848 -31.17 20.49 19.61
CA THR A 848 -31.44 19.26 20.36
C THR A 848 -31.50 19.50 21.87
N LEU A 849 -32.71 19.46 22.42
CA LEU A 849 -32.95 19.53 23.86
C LEU A 849 -32.67 18.16 24.46
N ARG A 850 -32.07 18.14 25.64
CA ARG A 850 -31.79 16.92 26.41
C ARG A 850 -32.40 17.03 27.82
N PRO A 851 -33.72 16.90 27.97
CA PRO A 851 -34.38 17.03 29.28
C PRO A 851 -33.92 15.97 30.28
N ALA A 852 -33.51 14.80 29.77
CA ALA A 852 -32.93 13.70 30.53
C ALA A 852 -31.89 12.96 29.67
N SER A 853 -31.04 12.15 30.29
CA SER A 853 -30.06 11.32 29.56
C SER A 853 -30.69 10.36 28.54
N TRP A 854 -31.89 9.89 28.84
CA TRP A 854 -32.67 8.94 28.03
C TRP A 854 -33.58 9.62 26.99
N LEU A 855 -33.63 10.95 26.90
CA LEU A 855 -34.56 11.66 26.01
C LEU A 855 -33.87 12.80 25.26
N ARG A 856 -34.01 12.81 23.94
CA ARG A 856 -33.64 13.94 23.08
C ARG A 856 -34.86 14.43 22.30
N LEU A 857 -35.06 15.73 22.26
CA LEU A 857 -36.17 16.36 21.56
C LEU A 857 -35.62 17.37 20.56
N ASP A 858 -36.09 17.28 19.32
CA ASP A 858 -35.75 18.18 18.23
C ASP A 858 -37.04 18.58 17.53
N ALA A 859 -37.15 19.83 17.11
CA ALA A 859 -38.28 20.29 16.34
C ALA A 859 -37.84 21.33 15.32
N SER A 860 -38.47 21.33 14.15
CA SER A 860 -38.29 22.35 13.14
C SER A 860 -39.63 22.72 12.54
N ALA A 861 -39.84 23.99 12.24
CA ALA A 861 -40.98 24.49 11.52
C ALA A 861 -40.49 25.42 10.42
N SER A 862 -41.16 25.42 9.28
CA SER A 862 -40.93 26.36 8.20
C SER A 862 -42.25 26.80 7.60
N ALA A 863 -42.33 28.07 7.24
CA ALA A 863 -43.44 28.64 6.49
C ALA A 863 -42.88 29.22 5.20
N ARG A 864 -43.49 28.88 4.07
CA ARG A 864 -43.11 29.33 2.74
C ARG A 864 -44.31 29.95 2.02
N GLY A 865 -44.09 31.09 1.39
CA GLY A 865 -45.04 31.72 0.47
C GLY A 865 -44.39 31.82 -0.91
N SER A 866 -45.15 31.55 -1.96
CA SER A 866 -44.75 31.68 -3.36
C SER A 866 -45.82 32.44 -4.14
N ILE A 867 -45.39 33.39 -4.95
CA ILE A 867 -46.24 34.12 -5.90
C ILE A 867 -45.72 33.86 -7.31
N TYR A 868 -46.64 33.72 -8.26
CA TYR A 868 -46.34 33.40 -9.64
C TYR A 868 -46.96 34.47 -10.55
N SER A 869 -46.29 34.84 -11.65
CA SER A 869 -46.85 35.79 -12.61
C SER A 869 -47.85 35.17 -13.60
N PHE A 870 -48.04 33.86 -13.55
CA PHE A 870 -48.95 33.11 -14.42
C PHE A 870 -50.31 33.01 -13.73
N GLU A 871 -51.34 33.57 -14.39
CA GLU A 871 -52.74 33.53 -13.95
C GLU A 871 -52.97 33.96 -12.48
N ASP A 872 -52.19 34.93 -12.00
CA ASP A 872 -52.22 35.40 -10.60
C ASP A 872 -52.12 34.27 -9.56
N ALA A 873 -51.50 33.14 -9.94
CA ALA A 873 -51.36 31.99 -9.06
C ALA A 873 -50.49 32.35 -7.85
N SER A 874 -50.90 31.87 -6.68
CA SER A 874 -50.14 32.01 -5.44
C SER A 874 -50.28 30.75 -4.61
N ARG A 875 -49.29 30.53 -3.75
CA ARG A 875 -49.23 29.37 -2.86
C ARG A 875 -48.62 29.77 -1.53
N ALA A 876 -49.21 29.31 -0.45
CA ALA A 876 -48.62 29.34 0.88
C ALA A 876 -48.53 27.92 1.40
N GLY A 877 -47.51 27.60 2.19
CA GLY A 877 -47.42 26.32 2.85
C GLY A 877 -46.61 26.43 4.12
N ALA A 878 -46.93 25.58 5.09
CA ALA A 878 -46.15 25.44 6.30
C ALA A 878 -45.81 23.97 6.48
N SER A 879 -44.55 23.68 6.79
CA SER A 879 -44.12 22.34 7.18
C SER A 879 -43.53 22.36 8.57
N PHE A 880 -43.73 21.28 9.31
CA PHE A 880 -43.21 21.14 10.65
C PHE A 880 -42.80 19.70 10.89
N THR A 881 -41.77 19.54 11.70
CA THR A 881 -41.22 18.25 12.09
C THR A 881 -40.93 18.28 13.57
N ALA A 882 -41.39 17.27 14.29
CA ALA A 882 -41.08 17.07 15.70
C ALA A 882 -40.53 15.65 15.87
N SER A 883 -39.30 15.55 16.36
CA SER A 883 -38.65 14.28 16.67
C SER A 883 -38.47 14.10 18.16
N ALA A 884 -38.82 12.92 18.66
CA ALA A 884 -38.47 12.45 20.00
C ALA A 884 -37.59 11.21 19.86
N THR A 885 -36.37 11.27 20.37
CA THR A 885 -35.46 10.13 20.47
C THR A 885 -35.41 9.65 21.91
N VAL A 886 -35.98 8.48 22.16
CA VAL A 886 -35.99 7.78 23.44
C VAL A 886 -34.84 6.77 23.45
N ILE A 887 -33.96 6.87 24.43
CA ILE A 887 -32.80 6.01 24.64
C ILE A 887 -33.02 5.30 25.98
N PRO A 888 -33.87 4.26 26.02
CA PRO A 888 -34.18 3.55 27.27
C PRO A 888 -32.95 2.85 27.87
N ALA A 889 -31.97 2.49 27.04
CA ALA A 889 -30.69 1.91 27.43
C ALA A 889 -29.66 2.13 26.32
N ASP A 890 -28.36 1.98 26.62
CA ASP A 890 -27.28 2.15 25.63
C ASP A 890 -27.38 1.19 24.43
N TRP A 891 -28.10 0.08 24.59
CA TRP A 891 -28.34 -0.91 23.55
C TRP A 891 -29.62 -0.66 22.73
N ALA A 892 -30.43 0.36 23.03
CA ALA A 892 -31.66 0.62 22.27
C ALA A 892 -31.96 2.11 22.12
N GLN A 893 -32.39 2.49 20.92
CA GLN A 893 -32.79 3.84 20.56
C GLN A 893 -34.05 3.79 19.71
N LEU A 894 -35.13 4.43 20.17
CA LEU A 894 -36.36 4.64 19.42
C LEU A 894 -36.46 6.11 19.02
N ARG A 895 -36.54 6.39 17.72
CA ARG A 895 -36.80 7.73 17.18
C ARG A 895 -38.20 7.77 16.60
N LEU A 896 -39.05 8.60 17.17
CA LEU A 896 -40.35 8.96 16.63
C LEU A 896 -40.22 10.32 15.95
N THR A 897 -40.71 10.46 14.73
CA THR A 897 -40.71 11.74 13.99
C THR A 897 -42.08 11.95 13.38
N TYR A 898 -42.77 12.98 13.83
CA TYR A 898 -43.96 13.48 13.17
C TYR A 898 -43.55 14.58 12.19
N SER A 899 -44.04 14.50 10.96
CA SER A 899 -43.80 15.45 9.89
C SER A 899 -45.15 15.81 9.28
N GLY A 900 -45.51 17.09 9.33
CA GLY A 900 -46.71 17.61 8.69
C GLY A 900 -46.38 18.73 7.72
N SER A 901 -47.15 18.84 6.65
CA SER A 901 -47.18 19.99 5.77
C SER A 901 -48.61 20.32 5.38
N VAL A 902 -48.97 21.59 5.50
CA VAL A 902 -50.21 22.16 4.98
C VAL A 902 -49.86 23.07 3.81
N THR A 903 -50.73 23.12 2.80
CA THR A 903 -50.53 24.00 1.65
C THR A 903 -51.86 24.59 1.23
N GLU A 904 -51.85 25.87 0.88
CA GLU A 904 -52.99 26.62 0.39
C GLU A 904 -52.60 27.28 -0.94
N GLY A 905 -53.54 27.36 -1.88
CA GLY A 905 -53.26 27.80 -3.25
C GLY A 905 -52.62 26.71 -4.11
N HIS A 906 -52.08 27.08 -5.26
CA HIS A 906 -51.57 26.12 -6.25
C HIS A 906 -50.31 26.65 -6.94
N SER A 907 -49.47 25.71 -7.40
CA SER A 907 -48.34 26.02 -8.27
C SER A 907 -48.78 25.82 -9.72
N PRO A 908 -48.47 26.75 -10.64
CA PRO A 908 -48.70 26.55 -12.05
C PRO A 908 -47.75 25.50 -12.65
N PHE A 909 -46.71 25.06 -11.94
CA PHE A 909 -45.74 24.04 -12.36
C PHE A 909 -45.91 22.70 -11.63
N ARG A 910 -45.81 21.57 -12.34
CA ARG A 910 -45.85 20.21 -11.76
C ARG A 910 -44.63 19.92 -10.89
N PHE A 911 -43.42 20.32 -11.31
CA PHE A 911 -42.21 20.10 -10.51
C PHE A 911 -42.19 20.82 -9.16
N ASP A 912 -42.98 21.89 -9.02
CA ASP A 912 -43.09 22.71 -7.82
C ASP A 912 -44.39 22.43 -7.06
N GLN A 913 -45.17 21.42 -7.45
CA GLN A 913 -46.33 20.99 -6.66
C GLN A 913 -45.89 20.48 -5.28
N MET A 914 -46.72 20.76 -4.30
CA MET A 914 -46.53 20.33 -2.93
C MET A 914 -47.87 19.76 -2.49
N SER A 915 -47.84 18.54 -1.98
CA SER A 915 -49.03 17.95 -1.39
C SER A 915 -49.06 18.26 0.10
N GLU A 916 -50.26 18.37 0.65
CA GLU A 916 -50.40 18.21 2.08
C GLU A 916 -49.84 16.85 2.49
N SER A 917 -49.18 16.82 3.64
CA SER A 917 -48.69 15.57 4.22
C SER A 917 -48.92 15.63 5.72
N SER A 918 -49.25 14.50 6.32
CA SER A 918 -49.28 14.38 7.76
C SER A 918 -48.84 12.97 8.04
N SER A 919 -47.59 12.78 8.43
CA SER A 919 -47.03 11.45 8.60
C SER A 919 -46.26 11.32 9.90
N VAL A 920 -46.36 10.15 10.52
CA VAL A 920 -45.50 9.76 11.63
C VAL A 920 -44.60 8.63 11.18
N SER A 921 -43.33 8.71 11.54
CA SER A 921 -42.35 7.65 11.34
C SER A 921 -41.76 7.23 12.68
N ALA A 922 -41.52 5.94 12.81
CA ALA A 922 -40.86 5.33 13.95
C ALA A 922 -39.65 4.56 13.44
N SER A 923 -38.50 4.72 14.10
CA SER A 923 -37.29 3.94 13.83
C SER A 923 -36.72 3.43 15.14
N LEU A 924 -36.61 2.12 15.28
CA LEU A 924 -36.00 1.43 16.40
C LEU A 924 -34.64 0.87 15.96
N THR A 925 -33.57 1.31 16.62
CA THR A 925 -32.24 0.71 16.49
C THR A 925 -31.89 0.04 17.82
N SER A 926 -31.55 -1.24 17.79
CA SER A 926 -31.13 -2.02 18.94
C SER A 926 -29.81 -2.72 18.63
N SER A 927 -28.88 -2.74 19.58
CA SER A 927 -27.56 -3.35 19.47
C SER A 927 -27.17 -4.00 20.79
N VAL A 928 -27.41 -5.30 20.90
CA VAL A 928 -27.12 -6.10 22.10
C VAL A 928 -25.98 -7.07 21.79
N GLY A 929 -24.78 -6.75 22.27
CA GLY A 929 -23.59 -7.57 22.06
C GLY A 929 -23.26 -7.74 20.58
N ARG A 930 -23.45 -8.96 20.05
CA ARG A 930 -23.19 -9.35 18.65
C ARG A 930 -24.41 -9.25 17.74
N PHE A 931 -25.56 -8.84 18.27
CA PHE A 931 -26.83 -8.72 17.56
C PHE A 931 -27.19 -7.26 17.36
N ARG A 932 -27.53 -6.87 16.13
CA ARG A 932 -28.00 -5.55 15.76
C ARG A 932 -29.32 -5.67 15.00
N LEU A 933 -30.30 -4.87 15.40
CA LEU A 933 -31.62 -4.80 14.77
C LEU A 933 -31.93 -3.35 14.46
N THR A 934 -32.35 -3.05 13.24
CA THR A 934 -32.92 -1.76 12.87
C THR A 934 -34.27 -2.00 12.22
N ALA A 935 -35.33 -1.47 12.79
CA ALA A 935 -36.68 -1.53 12.25
C ALA A 935 -37.24 -0.13 12.07
N GLY A 936 -38.02 0.10 11.04
CA GLY A 936 -38.66 1.37 10.77
C GLY A 936 -40.01 1.20 10.11
N ALA A 937 -40.95 2.09 10.45
CA ALA A 937 -42.26 2.14 9.84
C ALA A 937 -42.72 3.60 9.74
N SER A 938 -43.60 3.88 8.79
CA SER A 938 -44.26 5.19 8.69
C SER A 938 -45.74 5.02 8.40
N TYR A 939 -46.53 5.99 8.84
CA TYR A 939 -47.95 6.08 8.60
C TYR A 939 -48.29 7.49 8.16
N ASP A 940 -49.07 7.61 7.08
CA ASP A 940 -49.59 8.88 6.58
C ASP A 940 -51.07 8.99 6.97
N PHE A 941 -51.37 9.99 7.79
CA PHE A 941 -52.69 10.30 8.32
C PHE A 941 -53.63 10.90 7.27
N LEU A 942 -53.13 11.47 6.17
CA LEU A 942 -53.98 12.04 5.11
C LEU A 942 -54.47 10.96 4.15
N THR A 943 -53.56 10.09 3.69
CA THR A 943 -53.92 8.97 2.82
C THR A 943 -54.50 7.80 3.61
N GLY A 944 -54.30 7.77 4.92
CA GLY A 944 -54.69 6.66 5.79
C GLY A 944 -53.86 5.40 5.57
N THR A 945 -52.68 5.50 4.95
CA THR A 945 -51.86 4.37 4.51
C THR A 945 -50.53 4.27 5.26
N PHE A 946 -50.03 3.05 5.38
CA PHE A 946 -48.68 2.78 5.88
C PHE A 946 -47.67 2.87 4.74
N GLY A 947 -46.53 3.51 5.01
CA GLY A 947 -45.35 3.42 4.17
C GLY A 947 -44.63 2.07 4.33
N ALA A 948 -43.45 1.95 3.72
CA ALA A 948 -42.64 0.75 3.84
C ALA A 948 -42.23 0.49 5.29
N VAL A 949 -42.62 -0.66 5.83
CA VAL A 949 -42.02 -1.25 7.01
C VAL A 949 -40.71 -1.90 6.59
N THR A 950 -39.60 -1.44 7.16
CA THR A 950 -38.27 -1.98 6.92
C THR A 950 -37.73 -2.60 8.19
N ALA A 951 -37.08 -3.76 8.06
CA ALA A 951 -36.41 -4.41 9.17
C ALA A 951 -35.06 -4.95 8.67
N SER A 952 -34.01 -4.77 9.45
CA SER A 952 -32.70 -5.34 9.19
C SER A 952 -32.15 -5.87 10.50
N ALA A 953 -31.69 -7.11 10.50
CA ALA A 953 -31.07 -7.77 11.64
C ALA A 953 -29.74 -8.36 11.21
N SER A 954 -28.68 -8.13 11.97
CA SER A 954 -27.39 -8.79 11.77
C SER A 954 -26.91 -9.37 13.10
N ALA A 955 -26.33 -10.57 13.03
CA ALA A 955 -25.92 -11.30 14.22
C ALA A 955 -24.66 -12.12 13.94
N ALA A 956 -23.62 -11.94 14.75
CA ALA A 956 -22.53 -12.91 14.81
C ALA A 956 -22.91 -14.06 15.76
N VAL A 957 -23.62 -15.05 15.19
CA VAL A 957 -24.26 -16.17 15.93
C VAL A 957 -23.21 -17.08 16.57
N TRP A 958 -22.07 -17.29 15.90
CA TRP A 958 -20.90 -18.01 16.40
C TRP A 958 -19.59 -17.35 15.94
N LYS A 959 -18.45 -17.82 16.46
CA LYS A 959 -17.13 -17.33 16.00
C LYS A 959 -16.98 -17.65 14.51
N GLY A 960 -16.82 -16.62 13.69
CA GLY A 960 -16.74 -16.76 12.23
C GLY A 960 -18.09 -16.93 11.52
N VAL A 961 -19.23 -16.99 12.21
CA VAL A 961 -20.56 -17.12 11.56
C VAL A 961 -21.39 -15.87 11.77
N THR A 962 -21.74 -15.20 10.68
CA THR A 962 -22.61 -14.02 10.65
C THR A 962 -23.86 -14.27 9.82
N VAL A 963 -25.01 -13.88 10.36
CA VAL A 963 -26.31 -13.94 9.69
C VAL A 963 -26.84 -12.53 9.56
N GLU A 964 -27.30 -12.16 8.37
CA GLU A 964 -27.91 -10.88 8.04
C GLU A 964 -29.26 -11.12 7.39
N ALA A 965 -30.32 -10.55 7.95
CA ALA A 965 -31.67 -10.61 7.41
C ALA A 965 -32.17 -9.19 7.17
N THR A 966 -32.73 -8.91 6.00
CA THR A 966 -33.32 -7.62 5.67
C THR A 966 -34.68 -7.83 5.03
N GLY A 967 -35.70 -7.09 5.44
CA GLY A 967 -37.04 -7.14 4.91
C GLY A 967 -37.59 -5.75 4.63
N ARG A 968 -38.38 -5.65 3.56
CA ARG A 968 -39.18 -4.47 3.21
C ARG A 968 -40.59 -4.93 2.87
N PHE A 969 -41.57 -4.37 3.56
CA PHE A 969 -42.97 -4.72 3.44
C PHE A 969 -43.81 -3.43 3.36
N TYR A 970 -44.71 -3.32 2.39
CA TYR A 970 -45.66 -2.24 2.20
C TYR A 970 -47.05 -2.73 2.68
N PRO A 971 -47.50 -2.38 3.90
CA PRO A 971 -48.77 -2.90 4.41
C PRO A 971 -49.98 -2.45 3.60
N SER A 972 -49.90 -1.30 2.93
CA SER A 972 -50.98 -0.74 2.13
C SER A 972 -50.92 -1.07 0.64
N PHE A 973 -49.80 -1.62 0.15
CA PHE A 973 -49.63 -1.98 -1.26
C PHE A 973 -49.12 -3.42 -1.35
N ASN A 974 -49.92 -4.33 -1.93
CA ASN A 974 -49.48 -5.72 -2.13
C ASN A 974 -48.54 -5.85 -3.36
N SER A 975 -47.42 -5.12 -3.35
CA SER A 975 -46.42 -5.18 -4.42
C SER A 975 -45.04 -4.82 -3.87
N HIS A 976 -43.97 -5.39 -4.47
CA HIS A 976 -42.58 -5.08 -4.15
C HIS A 976 -42.14 -5.41 -2.71
N ASN A 977 -42.83 -6.34 -2.05
CA ASN A 977 -42.45 -6.80 -0.72
C ASN A 977 -41.32 -7.82 -0.84
N THR A 978 -40.20 -7.59 -0.17
CA THR A 978 -38.99 -8.42 -0.34
C THR A 978 -38.35 -8.72 1.01
N ALA A 979 -37.76 -9.91 1.11
CA ALA A 979 -36.88 -10.30 2.20
C ALA A 979 -35.62 -10.93 1.65
N THR A 980 -34.48 -10.61 2.24
CA THR A 980 -33.19 -11.18 1.92
C THR A 980 -32.57 -11.73 3.19
N LEU A 981 -31.97 -12.92 3.09
CA LEU A 981 -31.22 -13.56 4.15
C LEU A 981 -29.83 -13.90 3.62
N LYS A 982 -28.77 -13.47 4.30
CA LYS A 982 -27.39 -13.81 3.99
C LYS A 982 -26.74 -14.46 5.20
N VAL A 983 -25.98 -15.51 4.95
CA VAL A 983 -25.22 -16.25 5.95
C VAL A 983 -23.79 -16.34 5.46
N THR A 984 -22.84 -15.89 6.27
CA THR A 984 -21.40 -16.05 6.02
C THR A 984 -20.82 -16.85 7.18
N ALA A 985 -20.10 -17.92 6.87
CA ALA A 985 -19.49 -18.81 7.84
C ALA A 985 -18.02 -19.05 7.46
N SER A 986 -17.12 -18.51 8.27
CA SER A 986 -15.67 -18.69 8.23
C SER A 986 -15.17 -19.28 9.55
N PRO A 987 -15.55 -20.54 9.89
CA PRO A 987 -15.21 -21.15 11.19
C PRO A 987 -13.71 -21.43 11.35
N ALA A 988 -12.96 -21.53 10.25
CA ALA A 988 -11.51 -21.72 10.21
C ALA A 988 -10.91 -20.92 9.03
N PRO A 989 -9.60 -20.61 9.04
CA PRO A 989 -8.94 -19.93 7.91
C PRO A 989 -9.07 -20.70 6.57
N ASP A 990 -9.23 -22.02 6.66
CA ASP A 990 -9.29 -22.95 5.53
C ASP A 990 -10.72 -23.23 5.02
N LEU A 991 -11.75 -22.63 5.64
CA LEU A 991 -13.14 -22.83 5.27
C LEU A 991 -13.90 -21.51 5.29
N GLU A 992 -14.36 -21.07 4.13
CA GLU A 992 -15.30 -19.96 3.96
C GLU A 992 -16.54 -20.47 3.21
N LEU A 993 -17.72 -20.23 3.77
CA LEU A 993 -19.02 -20.55 3.19
C LEU A 993 -19.88 -19.30 3.19
N LYS A 994 -20.55 -19.02 2.08
CA LYS A 994 -21.55 -17.95 1.96
C LYS A 994 -22.81 -18.52 1.33
N ALA A 995 -23.96 -18.13 1.87
CA ALA A 995 -25.27 -18.45 1.33
C ALA A 995 -26.16 -17.21 1.39
N GLY A 996 -26.93 -16.96 0.33
CA GLY A 996 -27.85 -15.85 0.22
C GLY A 996 -29.19 -16.31 -0.34
N PHE A 997 -30.29 -15.76 0.17
CA PHE A 997 -31.65 -16.06 -0.24
C PHE A 997 -32.39 -14.75 -0.43
N ASN A 998 -33.06 -14.60 -1.57
CA ASN A 998 -34.04 -13.54 -1.79
C ASN A 998 -35.42 -14.15 -1.90
N TYR A 999 -36.38 -13.53 -1.22
CA TYR A 999 -37.75 -13.95 -1.12
C TYR A 999 -38.66 -12.78 -1.47
N ASP A 1000 -39.60 -13.03 -2.38
CA ASP A 1000 -40.69 -12.12 -2.66
C ASP A 1000 -41.84 -12.43 -1.71
N LEU A 1001 -42.09 -11.50 -0.79
CA LEU A 1001 -43.14 -11.61 0.22
C LEU A 1001 -44.53 -11.34 -0.37
N THR A 1002 -44.63 -10.68 -1.53
CA THR A 1002 -45.90 -10.44 -2.23
C THR A 1002 -46.39 -11.74 -2.85
N ASP A 1003 -45.53 -12.41 -3.61
CA ASP A 1003 -45.86 -13.66 -4.30
C ASP A 1003 -45.60 -14.91 -3.44
N SER A 1004 -45.14 -14.73 -2.20
CA SER A 1004 -44.80 -15.81 -1.27
C SER A 1004 -43.86 -16.87 -1.88
N LYS A 1005 -42.88 -16.42 -2.66
CA LYS A 1005 -41.94 -17.31 -3.37
C LYS A 1005 -40.50 -16.85 -3.18
N MET A 1006 -39.60 -17.82 -3.06
CA MET A 1006 -38.17 -17.54 -3.19
C MET A 1006 -37.89 -17.11 -4.63
N THR A 1007 -37.13 -16.05 -4.83
CA THR A 1007 -36.79 -15.56 -6.17
C THR A 1007 -35.38 -15.96 -6.57
N ARG A 1008 -34.46 -15.99 -5.61
CA ARG A 1008 -33.05 -16.27 -5.88
C ARG A 1008 -32.37 -16.95 -4.70
N PHE A 1009 -31.52 -17.91 -5.00
CA PHE A 1009 -30.60 -18.53 -4.05
C PHE A 1009 -29.18 -18.38 -4.59
N GLU A 1010 -28.25 -18.01 -3.72
CA GLU A 1010 -26.83 -17.90 -4.04
C GLU A 1010 -25.99 -18.61 -3.00
N SER A 1011 -24.90 -19.23 -3.44
CA SER A 1011 -24.00 -19.97 -2.57
C SER A 1011 -22.59 -19.86 -3.11
N SER A 1012 -21.61 -19.65 -2.24
CA SER A 1012 -20.21 -19.83 -2.59
C SER A 1012 -19.46 -20.48 -1.44
N ALA A 1013 -18.37 -21.16 -1.76
CA ALA A 1013 -17.48 -21.71 -0.76
C ALA A 1013 -16.05 -21.83 -1.25
N SER A 1014 -15.14 -21.81 -0.29
CA SER A 1014 -13.74 -22.18 -0.46
C SER A 1014 -13.35 -23.07 0.71
N LEU A 1015 -13.01 -24.32 0.42
CA LEU A 1015 -12.68 -25.36 1.38
C LEU A 1015 -11.30 -25.94 1.05
N LYS A 1016 -10.36 -25.88 2.00
CA LYS A 1016 -9.11 -26.64 1.93
C LYS A 1016 -9.31 -28.01 2.59
N LEU A 1017 -9.11 -29.07 1.82
CA LEU A 1017 -9.20 -30.47 2.25
C LEU A 1017 -7.78 -31.00 2.49
N GLY A 1018 -7.32 -30.97 3.74
CA GLY A 1018 -5.94 -31.33 4.10
C GLY A 1018 -4.91 -30.27 3.68
N SER A 1019 -3.66 -30.68 3.48
CA SER A 1019 -2.60 -29.77 3.01
C SER A 1019 -2.71 -29.44 1.52
N ASP A 1020 -3.24 -30.38 0.73
CA ASP A 1020 -2.99 -30.40 -0.71
C ASP A 1020 -4.21 -30.10 -1.58
N TRP A 1021 -5.44 -30.30 -1.09
CA TRP A 1021 -6.63 -30.12 -1.93
C TRP A 1021 -7.39 -28.85 -1.57
N ARG A 1022 -7.91 -28.16 -2.58
CA ARG A 1022 -8.82 -27.02 -2.43
C ARG A 1022 -10.03 -27.24 -3.33
N LEU A 1023 -11.21 -27.17 -2.74
CA LEU A 1023 -12.49 -27.23 -3.43
C LEU A 1023 -13.17 -25.87 -3.30
N GLN A 1024 -13.63 -25.33 -4.41
CA GLN A 1024 -14.31 -24.04 -4.44
C GLN A 1024 -15.54 -24.12 -5.34
N TRP A 1025 -16.59 -23.39 -4.98
CA TRP A 1025 -17.73 -23.21 -5.88
C TRP A 1025 -18.37 -21.85 -5.68
N ALA A 1026 -19.09 -21.38 -6.70
CA ALA A 1026 -19.92 -20.21 -6.63
C ALA A 1026 -21.13 -20.39 -7.57
N GLY A 1027 -22.34 -20.34 -7.03
CA GLY A 1027 -23.57 -20.62 -7.74
C GLY A 1027 -24.66 -19.60 -7.43
N ILE A 1028 -25.45 -19.27 -8.44
CA ILE A 1028 -26.65 -18.46 -8.33
C ILE A 1028 -27.78 -19.18 -9.10
N TYR A 1029 -28.83 -19.51 -8.38
CA TYR A 1029 -30.06 -20.10 -8.89
C TYR A 1029 -31.18 -19.05 -8.88
N ASP A 1030 -31.74 -18.78 -10.06
CA ASP A 1030 -32.93 -17.95 -10.22
C ASP A 1030 -34.15 -18.86 -10.23
N VAL A 1031 -34.95 -18.78 -9.16
CA VAL A 1031 -36.11 -19.64 -8.94
C VAL A 1031 -37.25 -19.24 -9.86
N VAL A 1032 -37.35 -17.95 -10.21
CA VAL A 1032 -38.42 -17.42 -11.06
C VAL A 1032 -38.21 -17.85 -12.51
N LYS A 1033 -36.97 -17.78 -12.99
CA LYS A 1033 -36.60 -18.25 -14.33
C LYS A 1033 -36.42 -19.77 -14.40
N GLY A 1034 -36.38 -20.46 -13.25
CA GLY A 1034 -36.25 -21.90 -13.16
C GLY A 1034 -34.89 -22.41 -13.64
N GLY A 1035 -33.78 -21.81 -13.21
CA GLY A 1035 -32.45 -22.22 -13.68
C GLY A 1035 -31.26 -21.62 -12.93
N ILE A 1036 -30.10 -22.25 -13.11
CA ILE A 1036 -28.82 -21.75 -12.63
C ILE A 1036 -28.34 -20.65 -13.59
N ILE A 1037 -28.27 -19.42 -13.12
CA ILE A 1037 -27.78 -18.27 -13.91
C ILE A 1037 -26.26 -18.07 -13.77
N ARG A 1038 -25.63 -18.68 -12.76
CA ARG A 1038 -24.18 -18.81 -12.59
C ARG A 1038 -23.84 -20.06 -11.80
N GLY A 1039 -22.81 -20.80 -12.17
CA GLY A 1039 -22.44 -22.04 -11.47
C GLY A 1039 -21.02 -22.43 -11.80
N ASP A 1040 -20.07 -21.96 -11.00
CA ASP A 1040 -18.65 -22.18 -11.16
C ASP A 1040 -18.18 -23.17 -10.07
N ILE A 1041 -17.40 -24.18 -10.44
CA ILE A 1041 -16.82 -25.17 -9.53
C ILE A 1041 -15.35 -25.32 -9.88
N GLY A 1042 -14.47 -25.27 -8.89
CA GLY A 1042 -13.03 -25.47 -9.05
C GLY A 1042 -12.51 -26.50 -8.05
N ILE A 1043 -11.67 -27.42 -8.52
CA ILE A 1043 -10.93 -28.37 -7.70
C ILE A 1043 -9.45 -28.19 -8.00
N THR A 1044 -8.69 -27.74 -7.02
CA THR A 1044 -7.25 -27.54 -7.13
C THR A 1044 -6.52 -28.56 -6.27
N LYS A 1045 -5.50 -29.19 -6.84
CA LYS A 1045 -4.53 -30.02 -6.12
C LYS A 1045 -3.18 -29.33 -6.14
N ASP A 1046 -2.70 -28.98 -4.96
CA ASP A 1046 -1.33 -28.58 -4.69
C ASP A 1046 -0.43 -29.84 -4.69
N LEU A 1047 0.59 -29.80 -5.54
CA LEU A 1047 1.56 -30.87 -5.74
C LEU A 1047 2.96 -30.37 -5.39
N HIS A 1048 3.08 -29.67 -4.25
CA HIS A 1048 4.30 -29.11 -3.70
C HIS A 1048 4.82 -27.88 -4.47
N CYS A 1049 5.39 -28.07 -5.66
CA CYS A 1049 6.00 -27.01 -6.48
C CYS A 1049 5.10 -26.54 -7.66
N ARG A 1050 3.89 -27.09 -7.76
CA ARG A 1050 2.91 -26.85 -8.84
C ARG A 1050 1.49 -27.07 -8.34
N GLU A 1051 0.53 -26.47 -9.03
CA GLU A 1051 -0.90 -26.66 -8.79
C GLU A 1051 -1.57 -27.16 -10.08
N VAL A 1052 -2.52 -28.09 -9.92
CA VAL A 1052 -3.39 -28.56 -11.00
C VAL A 1052 -4.82 -28.24 -10.61
N SER A 1053 -5.51 -27.46 -11.44
CA SER A 1053 -6.89 -27.06 -11.20
C SER A 1053 -7.81 -27.59 -12.29
N LEU A 1054 -8.88 -28.28 -11.89
CA LEU A 1054 -10.00 -28.64 -12.75
C LEU A 1054 -11.15 -27.68 -12.48
N MET A 1055 -11.58 -26.96 -13.50
CA MET A 1055 -12.58 -25.91 -13.42
C MET A 1055 -13.79 -26.29 -14.26
N TYR A 1056 -14.99 -26.02 -13.76
CA TYR A 1056 -16.25 -26.20 -14.46
C TYR A 1056 -17.09 -24.94 -14.32
N GLN A 1057 -17.60 -24.45 -15.45
CA GLN A 1057 -18.51 -23.33 -15.54
C GLN A 1057 -19.81 -23.78 -16.21
N HIS A 1058 -20.87 -23.88 -15.41
CA HIS A 1058 -22.18 -24.39 -15.79
C HIS A 1058 -22.86 -23.53 -16.86
N THR A 1059 -22.78 -22.20 -16.76
CA THR A 1059 -23.48 -21.27 -17.66
C THR A 1059 -23.02 -21.36 -19.11
N THR A 1060 -21.73 -21.59 -19.32
CA THR A 1060 -21.15 -21.78 -20.65
C THR A 1060 -20.97 -23.25 -21.00
N GLY A 1061 -21.25 -24.17 -20.06
CA GLY A 1061 -20.96 -25.59 -20.18
C GLY A 1061 -19.49 -25.89 -20.47
N ARG A 1062 -18.56 -25.16 -19.83
CA ARG A 1062 -17.11 -25.30 -20.05
C ARG A 1062 -16.47 -26.04 -18.89
N VAL A 1063 -15.58 -26.99 -19.19
CA VAL A 1063 -14.66 -27.63 -18.26
C VAL A 1063 -13.25 -27.35 -18.76
N TRP A 1064 -12.29 -27.03 -17.89
CA TRP A 1064 -10.88 -26.96 -18.28
C TRP A 1064 -9.93 -27.36 -17.18
N LEU A 1065 -8.77 -27.82 -17.59
CA LEU A 1065 -7.62 -28.07 -16.75
C LEU A 1065 -6.68 -26.86 -16.86
N GLU A 1066 -6.24 -26.36 -15.71
CA GLU A 1066 -5.26 -25.30 -15.60
C GLU A 1066 -4.07 -25.80 -14.79
N PHE A 1067 -2.88 -25.64 -15.36
CA PHE A 1067 -1.62 -26.00 -14.75
C PHE A 1067 -0.91 -24.73 -14.30
N ARG A 1068 -0.42 -24.68 -13.07
CA ARG A 1068 0.32 -23.53 -12.53
C ARG A 1068 1.61 -24.02 -11.88
N LEU A 1069 2.70 -23.34 -12.19
CA LEU A 1069 3.99 -23.55 -11.53
C LEU A 1069 4.14 -22.45 -10.47
N LYS A 1070 4.38 -22.82 -9.21
CA LYS A 1070 4.54 -21.82 -8.13
C LYS A 1070 5.78 -20.93 -8.31
N ALA A 1071 6.73 -21.40 -9.11
CA ALA A 1071 7.92 -20.67 -9.53
C ALA A 1071 7.67 -19.50 -10.49
N LEU A 1072 6.50 -19.45 -11.12
CA LEU A 1072 6.18 -18.43 -12.11
C LEU A 1072 5.16 -17.46 -11.51
N PRO A 1073 5.39 -16.13 -11.59
CA PRO A 1073 4.44 -15.16 -11.10
C PRO A 1073 3.10 -15.30 -11.84
N GLY A 1074 2.01 -15.39 -11.05
CA GLY A 1074 0.65 -15.53 -11.55
C GLY A 1074 -0.37 -15.35 -10.44
N MET A 1075 -1.59 -14.90 -10.76
CA MET A 1075 -2.64 -14.70 -9.77
C MET A 1075 -3.09 -16.05 -9.17
N PRO A 1076 -3.23 -16.15 -7.84
CA PRO A 1076 -3.80 -17.33 -7.20
C PRO A 1076 -5.27 -17.47 -7.57
N ILE A 1077 -5.69 -18.66 -7.98
CA ILE A 1077 -7.08 -18.95 -8.34
C ILE A 1077 -7.98 -18.78 -7.11
N GLY A 1078 -8.93 -17.85 -7.18
CA GLY A 1078 -9.90 -17.61 -6.11
C GLY A 1078 -11.31 -17.33 -6.61
N PHE A 1079 -12.30 -17.86 -5.91
CA PHE A 1079 -13.71 -17.48 -6.07
C PHE A 1079 -14.16 -16.71 -4.82
N GLY A 1080 -14.81 -15.56 -4.97
CA GLY A 1080 -15.32 -14.79 -3.84
C GLY A 1080 -16.61 -14.05 -4.17
N LEU A 1081 -17.36 -13.64 -3.15
CA LEU A 1081 -18.48 -12.70 -3.26
C LEU A 1081 -18.04 -11.34 -2.73
N GLY A 1082 -18.00 -10.32 -3.59
CA GLY A 1082 -17.88 -8.90 -3.23
C GLY A 1082 -19.23 -8.17 -3.23
N GLU A 1083 -19.21 -6.88 -2.87
CA GLU A 1083 -20.45 -6.06 -2.73
C GLU A 1083 -21.25 -5.94 -4.04
N GLU A 1084 -20.61 -6.09 -5.20
CA GLU A 1084 -21.24 -6.06 -6.53
C GLU A 1084 -21.51 -7.46 -7.15
N GLY A 1085 -21.19 -8.55 -6.46
CA GLY A 1085 -21.40 -9.92 -6.93
C GLY A 1085 -20.20 -10.85 -6.78
N ILE A 1086 -20.19 -11.99 -7.48
CA ILE A 1086 -19.10 -12.99 -7.41
C ILE A 1086 -17.87 -12.49 -8.19
N ILE A 1087 -16.77 -12.22 -7.48
CA ILE A 1087 -15.44 -11.84 -7.98
C ILE A 1087 -14.62 -13.12 -8.26
N PHE A 1088 -14.04 -13.21 -9.46
CA PHE A 1088 -12.91 -14.10 -9.75
C PHE A 1088 -11.64 -13.38 -9.30
N LYS A 1089 -10.84 -14.00 -8.45
CA LYS A 1089 -9.46 -13.57 -8.16
C LYS A 1089 -8.49 -14.45 -8.91
#